data_AF-A0A978UGJ9-F1
#
_entry.id   AF-A0A978UGJ9-F1
#
_cell.length_a   1.000
_cell.length_b   1.000
_cell.length_c   1.000
_cell.angle_alpha   90.00
_cell.angle_beta   90.00
_cell.angle_gamma   90.00
#
_symmetry.space_group_name_H-M   'P 1'
#
loop_
_entity.id
_entity.type
_entity.pdbx_description
1 polymer ?
#
loop_
_entity_poly.entity_id
_entity_poly.type
_entity_poly.pdbx_seq_one_letter_code
_entity_poly.pdbx_strand_id
1 'polypeptide(L)'
;MGRETNVQSKEENINGGGFFDKYSTTDTDFAAAPTKPLTKQDLINYFVSGCKPKDQWRIGTEHEKFGFEVETLRPIKYDQIKELLYGIAERFGWDPIIDGGNIFALKKGQQCISLEAGGQIEFGGAPVETLHQAFAEIDTHIYQVKEVAKDMGIGFLGIGYNPKWKYEEIPKIPKERYEVMRRFFPKVGTLGNDMLDRTCSIQVNLDYGSEADMIKKLRASLALQPIATALFANSPFTEGKPNGYLSKRSQIWTETDDSRTGLLPFVFDESFGFEKFVDYALDVPMIYDFMEGKLDCLPGEFPTINDWNYHLGTIYTEVRFRRYLEMRGADAGPISFLYALPAFWVGLLYDETSLQNVVDMIADWTQEERQMLRVPRSGLKTPFRGGLLREVAEVIVKWAKVRKLDCLKRLKAFAFVVGELRVGFLYDTYAGETRAEKLLKMYHGKWEQNVDKVSPYNSKQSTFKTKKKMVRETNIQDREEENEGGSTNTGIAAPAAKQLTKGDLIDYFVSGCKPKDRWRIGTEHEKFGFELETLRPINYEQIKRLLYGIAEKFGWDPVMDGDNILGLEKGQQSISLEPGGQNEFGGAPVETLHQARDEIDTHIYQIKEVAKDMGIGFLGMGYDPKWKNEEIPRVPKERYEILRNFLPKVGRLGLDMLYRMCSIQVNLDYGSEADMIKKLRASLALQPIATALFANSPFAEGKPNGYLSKRSQVWMEFDDSRTGMLHFVFDDSFGFETFVDYALDVPMLFVRRQNKHILCDGKTFRDFMEGKLDCLPGEFPTMDDWNYHLGTIFTEVRFRKYLEMRGADTGPIGTLYALPAFWVGLLYDETSLQNVVDMIADWTREERQMLRVEAPKTGLKTPFRGGLLREVAEVVVKWAKEGLERRGLKESVYLDEIEEIAKTGETRAEKLLKLYYEEWEQNVDNNDFRRESKRRGGRLSTVRVQGRCCKGNKKIKPDVGRKDHFYQIPKDNLGSNDHTTIMVHLRTEGPLSIVCFGNSLRREDTLRRGFFDSSINEELGIDGRNLETDQSQGKDQIPDRHEASPIEGAIEENSKVPPQSPKETDQSKGKEHIPNQHETESLEREYEDRPEQTNHPLNIESRTCGYDLNNRGMGEPAKRNPRSRGTLKGLPIVSVKEADLLRSKTL
;
A
#
# COMPACT_ATOMS: atom_id res chain seq x y z
N MET A 1 -24.06 -45.79 -54.73
CA MET A 1 -22.64 -46.16 -54.52
C MET A 1 -21.87 -44.86 -54.31
N GLY A 2 -21.22 -44.55 -53.19
CA GLY A 2 -21.09 -45.27 -51.92
C GLY A 2 -19.75 -44.96 -51.24
N ARG A 3 -19.79 -44.20 -50.13
CA ARG A 3 -18.75 -43.89 -49.09
C ARG A 3 -19.04 -42.46 -48.57
N GLU A 4 -19.71 -42.29 -47.43
CA GLU A 4 -19.23 -42.44 -46.04
C GLU A 4 -18.15 -41.43 -45.62
N THR A 5 -18.59 -40.43 -44.85
CA THR A 5 -17.90 -39.99 -43.62
C THR A 5 -18.96 -39.58 -42.58
N ASN A 6 -18.95 -40.23 -41.41
CA ASN A 6 -19.84 -39.91 -40.30
C ASN A 6 -19.37 -38.65 -39.56
N VAL A 7 -20.32 -37.77 -39.21
CA VAL A 7 -20.19 -36.85 -38.08
C VAL A 7 -21.35 -37.15 -37.14
N GLN A 8 -21.13 -38.01 -36.14
CA GLN A 8 -22.10 -38.25 -35.09
C GLN A 8 -21.90 -37.23 -33.97
N SER A 9 -22.99 -36.54 -33.64
CA SER A 9 -23.14 -35.76 -32.42
C SER A 9 -23.00 -36.65 -31.19
N LYS A 10 -22.18 -36.23 -30.23
CA LYS A 10 -22.30 -36.66 -28.84
C LYS A 10 -22.99 -35.55 -28.04
N GLU A 11 -24.23 -35.81 -27.67
CA GLU A 11 -24.88 -35.13 -26.56
C GLU A 11 -24.24 -35.69 -25.27
N GLU A 12 -23.73 -34.81 -24.39
CA GLU A 12 -23.38 -35.18 -23.02
C GLU A 12 -24.20 -34.34 -22.05
N ASN A 13 -24.88 -35.02 -21.13
CA ASN A 13 -25.91 -34.44 -20.27
C ASN A 13 -25.36 -33.36 -19.32
N ILE A 14 -26.03 -32.21 -19.31
CA ILE A 14 -25.70 -31.08 -18.44
C ILE A 14 -26.74 -31.02 -17.30
N ASN A 15 -26.30 -31.25 -16.07
CA ASN A 15 -27.09 -30.94 -14.87
C ASN A 15 -26.41 -29.81 -14.09
N GLY A 16 -27.01 -28.63 -14.11
CA GLY A 16 -26.50 -27.42 -13.44
C GLY A 16 -26.87 -27.36 -11.96
N GLY A 17 -25.93 -27.69 -11.07
CA GLY A 17 -26.14 -27.59 -9.62
C GLY A 17 -24.87 -27.44 -8.79
N GLY A 18 -24.80 -26.36 -7.98
CA GLY A 18 -23.95 -26.28 -6.78
C GLY A 18 -22.43 -26.35 -6.97
N PHE A 19 -21.80 -25.35 -7.61
CA PHE A 19 -20.34 -25.26 -7.77
C PHE A 19 -19.61 -24.69 -6.53
N PHE A 20 -19.66 -25.42 -5.41
CA PHE A 20 -18.61 -25.34 -4.39
C PHE A 20 -18.13 -26.76 -4.04
N ASP A 21 -16.81 -26.89 -4.04
CA ASP A 21 -16.00 -28.07 -3.71
C ASP A 21 -16.04 -29.27 -4.70
N LYS A 22 -14.91 -29.50 -5.38
CA LYS A 22 -14.58 -30.76 -6.08
C LYS A 22 -13.07 -31.05 -5.96
N TYR A 23 -12.67 -31.60 -4.82
CA TYR A 23 -11.53 -32.51 -4.74
C TYR A 23 -12.01 -33.93 -5.07
N SER A 24 -11.73 -34.42 -6.28
CA SER A 24 -11.63 -35.86 -6.58
C SER A 24 -10.93 -36.05 -7.92
N THR A 25 -9.82 -36.77 -7.93
CA THR A 25 -9.17 -37.24 -9.16
C THR A 25 -10.05 -38.26 -9.88
N THR A 26 -10.01 -38.26 -11.20
CA THR A 26 -10.54 -39.34 -12.05
C THR A 26 -9.67 -40.58 -11.95
N ASP A 27 -10.26 -41.78 -11.87
CA ASP A 27 -9.84 -42.85 -12.79
C ASP A 27 -10.82 -44.05 -12.88
N THR A 28 -11.06 -44.44 -14.14
CA THR A 28 -11.40 -45.78 -14.66
C THR A 28 -12.76 -46.46 -14.36
N ASP A 29 -13.26 -47.11 -15.42
CA ASP A 29 -14.48 -47.89 -15.49
C ASP A 29 -14.58 -49.03 -14.48
N PHE A 30 -15.69 -49.09 -13.77
CA PHE A 30 -16.27 -50.35 -13.28
C PHE A 30 -17.76 -50.36 -13.60
N ALA A 31 -18.26 -51.49 -14.08
CA ALA A 31 -19.67 -51.69 -14.40
C ALA A 31 -20.54 -51.35 -13.17
N ALA A 32 -21.48 -50.42 -13.33
CA ALA A 32 -22.24 -49.87 -12.23
C ALA A 32 -23.10 -50.96 -11.56
N ALA A 33 -22.68 -51.40 -10.38
CA ALA A 33 -23.59 -52.04 -9.42
C ALA A 33 -24.71 -51.04 -9.07
N PRO A 34 -25.95 -51.51 -8.81
CA PRO A 34 -27.05 -50.61 -8.46
C PRO A 34 -26.67 -49.76 -7.24
N THR A 35 -26.69 -48.44 -7.42
CA THR A 35 -26.41 -47.47 -6.37
C THR A 35 -27.41 -47.65 -5.23
N LYS A 36 -26.91 -47.96 -4.04
CA LYS A 36 -27.77 -48.05 -2.85
C LYS A 36 -28.43 -46.69 -2.60
N PRO A 37 -29.72 -46.64 -2.22
CA PRO A 37 -30.36 -45.41 -1.78
C PRO A 37 -29.56 -44.71 -0.68
N LEU A 38 -29.49 -43.38 -0.70
CA LEU A 38 -28.96 -42.61 0.42
C LEU A 38 -29.83 -42.81 1.66
N THR A 39 -29.17 -43.07 2.78
CA THR A 39 -29.81 -43.15 4.11
C THR A 39 -29.69 -41.83 4.86
N LYS A 40 -30.51 -41.62 5.90
CA LYS A 40 -30.34 -40.50 6.84
C LYS A 40 -28.89 -40.41 7.37
N GLN A 41 -28.25 -41.56 7.62
CA GLN A 41 -26.87 -41.62 8.09
C GLN A 41 -25.89 -41.08 7.04
N ASP A 42 -26.12 -41.29 5.74
CA ASP A 42 -25.27 -40.72 4.69
C ASP A 42 -25.39 -39.18 4.63
N LEU A 43 -26.58 -38.64 4.91
CA LEU A 43 -26.82 -37.20 5.02
C LEU A 43 -26.18 -36.60 6.28
N ILE A 44 -26.15 -37.35 7.40
CA ILE A 44 -25.38 -36.98 8.60
C ILE A 44 -23.87 -36.99 8.28
N ASN A 45 -23.40 -38.06 7.64
CA ASN A 45 -21.99 -38.23 7.25
C ASN A 45 -21.52 -37.12 6.31
N TYR A 46 -22.40 -36.51 5.50
CA TYR A 46 -22.08 -35.33 4.71
C TYR A 46 -21.62 -34.16 5.58
N PHE A 47 -22.25 -33.89 6.72
CA PHE A 47 -21.80 -32.83 7.65
C PHE A 47 -20.58 -33.26 8.44
N VAL A 48 -20.49 -34.53 8.86
CA VAL A 48 -19.27 -35.08 9.48
C VAL A 48 -18.05 -34.91 8.56
N SER A 49 -18.22 -35.03 7.24
CA SER A 49 -17.15 -34.78 6.25
C SER A 49 -16.71 -33.31 6.14
N GLY A 50 -17.43 -32.39 6.76
CA GLY A 50 -17.02 -30.98 6.93
C GLY A 50 -16.09 -30.73 8.13
N CYS A 51 -15.97 -31.68 9.06
CA CYS A 51 -15.10 -31.55 10.22
C CYS A 51 -13.61 -31.50 9.81
N LYS A 52 -12.94 -30.40 10.15
CA LYS A 52 -11.52 -30.16 9.82
C LYS A 52 -10.70 -29.88 11.09
N PRO A 53 -9.46 -30.39 11.22
CA PRO A 53 -8.59 -29.96 12.30
C PRO A 53 -8.26 -28.47 12.17
N LYS A 54 -7.92 -27.82 13.29
CA LYS A 54 -7.87 -26.34 13.39
C LYS A 54 -6.86 -25.66 12.46
N ASP A 55 -5.79 -26.36 12.09
CA ASP A 55 -4.79 -25.93 11.10
C ASP A 55 -5.31 -25.97 9.64
N GLN A 56 -6.37 -26.75 9.39
CA GLN A 56 -7.07 -26.83 8.10
C GLN A 56 -8.29 -25.91 8.02
N TRP A 57 -8.62 -25.15 9.09
CA TRP A 57 -9.66 -24.13 9.02
C TRP A 57 -9.28 -23.02 8.04
N ARG A 58 -10.23 -22.57 7.24
CA ARG A 58 -10.07 -21.51 6.24
C ARG A 58 -11.15 -20.44 6.42
N ILE A 59 -11.01 -19.35 5.68
CA ILE A 59 -11.91 -18.21 5.68
C ILE A 59 -12.35 -18.01 4.22
N GLY A 60 -13.61 -18.26 3.91
CA GLY A 60 -14.22 -17.84 2.65
C GLY A 60 -14.96 -16.52 2.84
N THR A 61 -14.98 -15.65 1.83
CA THR A 61 -15.74 -14.39 1.88
C THR A 61 -16.61 -14.27 0.65
N GLU A 62 -17.88 -13.90 0.85
CA GLU A 62 -18.84 -13.68 -0.23
C GLU A 62 -19.39 -12.26 -0.13
N HIS A 63 -19.58 -11.58 -1.27
CA HIS A 63 -20.25 -10.27 -1.28
C HIS A 63 -20.94 -9.93 -2.60
N GLU A 64 -22.13 -9.33 -2.47
CA GLU A 64 -22.96 -8.88 -3.57
C GLU A 64 -22.91 -7.34 -3.71
N LYS A 65 -23.23 -6.84 -4.91
CA LYS A 65 -23.23 -5.42 -5.27
C LYS A 65 -24.15 -5.18 -6.45
N PHE A 66 -24.91 -4.08 -6.39
CA PHE A 66 -25.73 -3.64 -7.53
C PHE A 66 -24.85 -2.92 -8.55
N GLY A 67 -24.86 -3.39 -9.80
CA GLY A 67 -24.33 -2.62 -10.93
C GLY A 67 -25.37 -1.61 -11.42
N PHE A 68 -24.93 -0.38 -11.74
CA PHE A 68 -25.81 0.66 -12.29
C PHE A 68 -25.11 1.48 -13.38
N GLU A 69 -25.87 1.96 -14.37
CA GLU A 69 -25.41 2.93 -15.35
C GLU A 69 -25.14 4.28 -14.66
N VAL A 70 -23.95 4.86 -14.78
CA VAL A 70 -23.55 6.07 -14.04
C VAL A 70 -24.43 7.27 -14.40
N GLU A 71 -24.80 7.43 -15.68
CA GLU A 71 -25.59 8.58 -16.16
C GLU A 71 -27.06 8.54 -15.72
N THR A 72 -27.69 7.36 -15.77
CA THR A 72 -29.14 7.19 -15.56
C THR A 72 -29.48 6.66 -14.16
N LEU A 73 -28.47 6.16 -13.44
CA LEU A 73 -28.55 5.31 -12.25
C LEU A 73 -29.32 4.00 -12.43
N ARG A 74 -29.76 3.62 -13.65
CA ARG A 74 -30.55 2.41 -13.91
C ARG A 74 -29.74 1.16 -13.55
N PRO A 75 -30.37 0.08 -13.04
CA PRO A 75 -29.67 -1.19 -12.84
C PRO A 75 -29.22 -1.73 -14.19
N ILE A 76 -28.01 -2.30 -14.25
CA ILE A 76 -27.46 -2.83 -15.50
C ILE A 76 -28.23 -4.04 -16.00
N LYS A 77 -28.48 -4.08 -17.32
CA LYS A 77 -29.20 -5.16 -18.00
C LYS A 77 -28.30 -6.39 -18.17
N TYR A 78 -28.91 -7.54 -18.47
CA TYR A 78 -28.16 -8.78 -18.68
C TYR A 78 -27.10 -8.67 -19.78
N ASP A 79 -27.36 -7.95 -20.88
CA ASP A 79 -26.36 -7.78 -21.95
C ASP A 79 -25.12 -6.99 -21.49
N GLN A 80 -25.32 -5.94 -20.69
CA GLN A 80 -24.23 -5.19 -20.05
C GLN A 80 -23.48 -6.06 -19.02
N ILE A 81 -24.19 -6.92 -18.29
CA ILE A 81 -23.55 -7.88 -17.37
C ILE A 81 -22.73 -8.91 -18.16
N LYS A 82 -23.25 -9.40 -19.29
CA LYS A 82 -22.59 -10.36 -20.19
C LYS A 82 -21.30 -9.77 -20.76
N GLU A 83 -21.35 -8.56 -21.30
CA GLU A 83 -20.17 -7.81 -21.76
C GLU A 83 -19.15 -7.59 -20.63
N LEU A 84 -19.61 -7.21 -19.43
CA LEU A 84 -18.75 -7.04 -18.25
C LEU A 84 -18.05 -8.35 -17.85
N LEU A 85 -18.78 -9.48 -17.81
CA LEU A 85 -18.20 -10.77 -17.47
C LEU A 85 -17.19 -11.24 -18.53
N TYR A 86 -17.49 -11.08 -19.83
CA TYR A 86 -16.50 -11.37 -20.87
C TYR A 86 -15.28 -10.45 -20.79
N GLY A 87 -15.46 -9.15 -20.54
CA GLY A 87 -14.35 -8.22 -20.33
C GLY A 87 -13.46 -8.58 -19.13
N ILE A 88 -14.05 -9.08 -18.03
CA ILE A 88 -13.28 -9.59 -16.88
C ILE A 88 -12.55 -10.90 -17.25
N ALA A 89 -13.22 -11.81 -17.96
CA ALA A 89 -12.65 -13.07 -18.42
C ALA A 89 -11.42 -12.86 -19.31
N GLU A 90 -11.55 -12.02 -20.33
CA GLU A 90 -10.50 -11.73 -21.33
C GLU A 90 -9.32 -10.95 -20.72
N ARG A 91 -9.59 -9.88 -19.96
CA ARG A 91 -8.53 -9.01 -19.43
C ARG A 91 -7.77 -9.66 -18.27
N PHE A 92 -8.45 -10.43 -17.43
CA PHE A 92 -7.87 -10.96 -16.19
C PHE A 92 -7.70 -12.47 -16.17
N GLY A 93 -8.09 -13.19 -17.22
CA GLY A 93 -7.93 -14.64 -17.31
C GLY A 93 -8.79 -15.37 -16.29
N TRP A 94 -10.10 -15.18 -16.40
CA TRP A 94 -11.11 -16.02 -15.74
C TRP A 94 -11.76 -16.94 -16.76
N ASP A 95 -12.12 -18.14 -16.33
CA ASP A 95 -12.82 -19.14 -17.14
C ASP A 95 -14.34 -18.84 -17.12
N PRO A 96 -14.99 -18.59 -18.28
CA PRO A 96 -16.42 -18.33 -18.32
C PRO A 96 -17.24 -19.60 -18.11
N ILE A 97 -18.25 -19.51 -17.24
CA ILE A 97 -19.26 -20.56 -17.04
C ILE A 97 -20.49 -20.19 -17.85
N ILE A 98 -20.74 -20.98 -18.89
CA ILE A 98 -21.82 -20.78 -19.87
C ILE A 98 -22.86 -21.89 -19.69
N ASP A 99 -24.13 -21.51 -19.68
CA ASP A 99 -25.30 -22.38 -19.60
C ASP A 99 -26.36 -21.86 -20.58
N GLY A 100 -27.01 -22.74 -21.35
CA GLY A 100 -27.96 -22.32 -22.40
C GLY A 100 -27.43 -21.30 -23.43
N GLY A 101 -26.11 -21.24 -23.66
CA GLY A 101 -25.46 -20.23 -24.52
C GLY A 101 -25.25 -18.85 -23.86
N ASN A 102 -25.56 -18.72 -22.58
CA ASN A 102 -25.48 -17.50 -21.79
C ASN A 102 -24.44 -17.63 -20.66
N ILE A 103 -23.67 -16.57 -20.42
CA ILE A 103 -22.66 -16.52 -19.35
C ILE A 103 -23.32 -16.11 -18.04
N PHE A 104 -23.14 -16.90 -16.99
CA PHE A 104 -23.74 -16.63 -15.67
C PHE A 104 -22.75 -16.60 -14.50
N ALA A 105 -21.52 -17.04 -14.74
CA ALA A 105 -20.44 -16.93 -13.77
C ALA A 105 -19.07 -16.92 -14.46
N LEU A 106 -18.06 -16.53 -13.69
CA LEU A 106 -16.64 -16.67 -14.01
C LEU A 106 -15.96 -17.46 -12.90
N LYS A 107 -14.98 -18.30 -13.25
CA LYS A 107 -14.18 -19.04 -12.27
C LYS A 107 -12.69 -18.74 -12.45
N LYS A 108 -11.95 -18.69 -11.34
CA LYS A 108 -10.49 -18.60 -11.36
C LYS A 108 -9.89 -19.34 -10.16
N GLY A 109 -9.40 -20.56 -10.41
CA GLY A 109 -8.97 -21.46 -9.34
C GLY A 109 -10.15 -21.81 -8.43
N GLN A 110 -10.12 -21.32 -7.19
CA GLN A 110 -11.20 -21.49 -6.20
C GLN A 110 -12.09 -20.25 -6.04
N GLN A 111 -11.80 -19.14 -6.72
CA GLN A 111 -12.65 -17.94 -6.72
C GLN A 111 -13.76 -18.05 -7.77
N CYS A 112 -14.90 -17.42 -7.49
CA CYS A 112 -16.05 -17.34 -8.39
C CYS A 112 -16.61 -15.91 -8.44
N ILE A 113 -17.05 -15.46 -9.61
CA ILE A 113 -17.93 -14.30 -9.78
C ILE A 113 -19.24 -14.84 -10.32
N SER A 114 -20.35 -14.60 -9.62
CA SER A 114 -21.68 -15.14 -9.94
C SER A 114 -22.70 -14.02 -10.11
N LEU A 115 -23.86 -14.35 -10.68
CA LEU A 115 -24.99 -13.43 -10.83
C LEU A 115 -26.17 -13.90 -10.01
N GLU A 116 -26.69 -13.02 -9.16
CA GLU A 116 -27.97 -13.22 -8.48
C GLU A 116 -29.16 -12.78 -9.35
N ALA A 117 -30.36 -13.14 -8.90
CA ALA A 117 -31.58 -13.10 -9.73
C ALA A 117 -31.89 -11.73 -10.37
N GLY A 118 -31.65 -10.63 -9.66
CA GLY A 118 -31.84 -9.24 -10.12
C GLY A 118 -30.63 -8.60 -10.80
N GLY A 119 -29.60 -9.40 -11.13
CA GLY A 119 -28.36 -8.91 -11.75
C GLY A 119 -27.34 -8.34 -10.76
N GLN A 120 -27.50 -8.60 -9.47
CA GLN A 120 -26.45 -8.32 -8.49
C GLN A 120 -25.24 -9.20 -8.80
N ILE A 121 -24.05 -8.61 -8.78
CA ILE A 121 -22.81 -9.35 -9.07
C ILE A 121 -22.23 -9.82 -7.76
N GLU A 122 -22.19 -11.11 -7.53
CA GLU A 122 -21.55 -11.76 -6.39
C GLU A 122 -20.05 -11.96 -6.66
N PHE A 123 -19.25 -12.01 -5.60
CA PHE A 123 -17.93 -12.63 -5.63
C PHE A 123 -17.78 -13.55 -4.43
N GLY A 124 -17.44 -14.81 -4.68
CA GLY A 124 -16.97 -15.78 -3.70
C GLY A 124 -15.45 -15.90 -3.77
N GLY A 125 -14.77 -15.52 -2.70
CA GLY A 125 -13.33 -15.71 -2.53
C GLY A 125 -12.95 -17.18 -2.33
N ALA A 126 -11.65 -17.47 -2.42
CA ALA A 126 -11.13 -18.79 -2.11
C ALA A 126 -11.16 -19.05 -0.59
N PRO A 127 -11.16 -20.31 -0.14
CA PRO A 127 -10.94 -20.65 1.26
C PRO A 127 -9.46 -20.38 1.63
N VAL A 128 -9.19 -19.24 2.25
CA VAL A 128 -7.83 -18.77 2.59
C VAL A 128 -7.48 -18.95 4.07
N GLU A 129 -6.18 -18.94 4.40
CA GLU A 129 -5.69 -19.16 5.77
C GLU A 129 -5.82 -17.92 6.67
N THR A 130 -5.80 -16.74 6.07
CA THR A 130 -5.68 -15.47 6.81
C THR A 130 -6.63 -14.41 6.28
N LEU A 131 -7.07 -13.53 7.19
CA LEU A 131 -7.82 -12.33 6.81
C LEU A 131 -7.04 -11.43 5.83
N HIS A 132 -5.71 -11.42 5.88
CA HIS A 132 -4.88 -10.69 4.91
C HIS A 132 -5.08 -11.17 3.47
N GLN A 133 -5.11 -12.49 3.26
CA GLN A 133 -5.40 -13.07 1.95
C GLN A 133 -6.83 -12.73 1.52
N ALA A 134 -7.81 -12.85 2.41
CA ALA A 134 -9.22 -12.55 2.10
C ALA A 134 -9.42 -11.09 1.67
N PHE A 135 -8.71 -10.15 2.32
CA PHE A 135 -8.76 -8.73 1.96
C PHE A 135 -8.09 -8.46 0.61
N ALA A 136 -6.95 -9.10 0.33
CA ALA A 136 -6.27 -8.98 -0.96
C ALA A 136 -7.11 -9.54 -2.13
N GLU A 137 -7.91 -10.59 -1.90
CA GLU A 137 -8.87 -11.09 -2.88
C GLU A 137 -10.02 -10.11 -3.13
N ILE A 138 -10.60 -9.53 -2.07
CA ILE A 138 -11.62 -8.46 -2.16
C ILE A 138 -11.09 -7.26 -2.96
N ASP A 139 -9.87 -6.80 -2.68
CA ASP A 139 -9.25 -5.67 -3.36
C ASP A 139 -8.99 -5.96 -4.84
N THR A 140 -8.46 -7.15 -5.13
CA THR A 140 -8.21 -7.65 -6.49
C THR A 140 -9.49 -7.68 -7.31
N HIS A 141 -10.57 -8.19 -6.74
CA HIS A 141 -11.87 -8.29 -7.41
C HIS A 141 -12.51 -6.91 -7.64
N ILE A 142 -12.53 -6.05 -6.62
CA ILE A 142 -13.06 -4.68 -6.75
C ILE A 142 -12.31 -3.89 -7.82
N TYR A 143 -10.99 -4.08 -7.92
CA TYR A 143 -10.21 -3.51 -9.01
C TYR A 143 -10.66 -4.04 -10.37
N GLN A 144 -10.69 -5.36 -10.57
CA GLN A 144 -11.01 -5.97 -11.86
C GLN A 144 -12.40 -5.59 -12.38
N VAL A 145 -13.40 -5.61 -11.50
CA VAL A 145 -14.77 -5.18 -11.85
C VAL A 145 -14.80 -3.70 -12.25
N LYS A 146 -14.12 -2.81 -11.50
CA LYS A 146 -14.06 -1.38 -11.82
C LYS A 146 -13.35 -1.09 -13.14
N GLU A 147 -12.26 -1.80 -13.44
CA GLU A 147 -11.45 -1.56 -14.64
C GLU A 147 -12.21 -1.87 -15.94
N VAL A 148 -13.10 -2.87 -15.93
CA VAL A 148 -13.97 -3.17 -17.08
C VAL A 148 -15.17 -2.24 -17.09
N ALA A 149 -15.83 -2.06 -15.95
CA ALA A 149 -17.04 -1.25 -15.83
C ALA A 149 -16.82 0.25 -16.15
N LYS A 150 -15.62 0.79 -15.91
CA LYS A 150 -15.21 2.16 -16.29
C LYS A 150 -15.47 2.42 -17.77
N ASP A 151 -15.07 1.49 -18.65
CA ASP A 151 -15.18 1.64 -20.10
C ASP A 151 -16.64 1.54 -20.59
N MET A 152 -17.53 1.01 -19.75
CA MET A 152 -18.95 0.76 -20.05
C MET A 152 -19.88 1.83 -19.44
N GLY A 153 -19.34 2.81 -18.72
CA GLY A 153 -20.14 3.78 -17.96
C GLY A 153 -20.91 3.16 -16.79
N ILE A 154 -20.40 2.06 -16.21
CA ILE A 154 -21.05 1.30 -15.13
C ILE A 154 -20.36 1.57 -13.78
N GLY A 155 -21.17 1.82 -12.75
CA GLY A 155 -20.77 1.92 -11.35
C GLY A 155 -21.29 0.75 -10.52
N PHE A 156 -20.78 0.61 -9.29
CA PHE A 156 -21.21 -0.41 -8.33
C PHE A 156 -21.57 0.17 -6.97
N LEU A 157 -22.67 -0.30 -6.40
CA LEU A 157 -23.20 0.16 -5.12
C LEU A 157 -23.28 -0.99 -4.11
N GLY A 158 -22.52 -0.87 -3.02
CA GLY A 158 -22.63 -1.72 -1.83
C GLY A 158 -23.66 -1.14 -0.85
N ILE A 159 -24.88 -1.67 -0.89
CA ILE A 159 -26.01 -1.31 -0.03
C ILE A 159 -26.90 -2.53 0.17
N GLY A 160 -27.50 -2.74 1.35
CA GLY A 160 -28.23 -3.98 1.63
C GLY A 160 -29.48 -4.21 0.76
N TYR A 161 -30.06 -3.13 0.25
CA TYR A 161 -31.29 -3.15 -0.55
C TYR A 161 -31.28 -2.02 -1.57
N ASN A 162 -31.79 -2.27 -2.77
CA ASN A 162 -31.83 -1.29 -3.85
C ASN A 162 -32.63 -0.02 -3.45
N PRO A 163 -32.01 1.18 -3.43
CA PRO A 163 -32.59 2.35 -2.79
C PRO A 163 -33.55 3.15 -3.68
N LYS A 164 -33.49 3.00 -5.00
CA LYS A 164 -34.10 3.91 -5.98
C LYS A 164 -35.22 3.29 -6.83
N TRP A 165 -35.01 2.07 -7.34
CA TRP A 165 -35.87 1.50 -8.38
C TRP A 165 -36.99 0.60 -7.87
N LYS A 166 -38.11 0.58 -8.60
CA LYS A 166 -39.22 -0.34 -8.33
C LYS A 166 -38.87 -1.77 -8.72
N TYR A 167 -39.63 -2.74 -8.22
CA TYR A 167 -39.38 -4.16 -8.47
C TYR A 167 -39.47 -4.53 -9.97
N GLU A 168 -40.37 -3.87 -10.69
CA GLU A 168 -40.62 -4.05 -12.13
C GLU A 168 -39.52 -3.43 -13.00
N GLU A 169 -38.73 -2.51 -12.42
CA GLU A 169 -37.61 -1.83 -13.08
C GLU A 169 -36.27 -2.56 -12.89
N ILE A 170 -36.25 -3.66 -12.13
CA ILE A 170 -35.06 -4.50 -11.93
C ILE A 170 -34.96 -5.52 -13.07
N PRO A 171 -33.85 -5.56 -13.83
CA PRO A 171 -33.57 -6.60 -14.81
C PRO A 171 -33.60 -7.99 -14.18
N LYS A 172 -34.19 -8.95 -14.88
CA LYS A 172 -34.26 -10.35 -14.42
C LYS A 172 -33.21 -11.16 -15.17
N ILE A 173 -32.33 -11.85 -14.45
CA ILE A 173 -31.37 -12.78 -15.06
C ILE A 173 -32.13 -13.96 -15.69
N PRO A 174 -31.89 -14.27 -16.98
CA PRO A 174 -32.62 -15.30 -17.73
C PRO A 174 -32.08 -16.70 -17.40
N LYS A 175 -32.25 -17.12 -16.14
CA LYS A 175 -31.81 -18.41 -15.62
C LYS A 175 -32.99 -19.12 -14.98
N GLU A 176 -33.34 -20.28 -15.51
CA GLU A 176 -34.53 -21.08 -15.19
C GLU A 176 -34.78 -21.22 -13.67
N ARG A 177 -33.73 -21.52 -12.89
CA ARG A 177 -33.79 -21.59 -11.42
C ARG A 177 -34.46 -20.36 -10.79
N TYR A 178 -34.16 -19.16 -11.26
CA TYR A 178 -34.74 -17.93 -10.72
C TYR A 178 -36.20 -17.73 -11.15
N GLU A 179 -36.64 -18.31 -12.27
CA GLU A 179 -38.05 -18.30 -12.69
C GLU A 179 -38.89 -19.27 -11.84
N VAL A 180 -38.34 -20.44 -11.50
CA VAL A 180 -38.93 -21.36 -10.52
C VAL A 180 -39.08 -20.66 -9.16
N MET A 181 -38.01 -20.04 -8.65
CA MET A 181 -38.03 -19.35 -7.36
C MET A 181 -39.01 -18.17 -7.33
N ARG A 182 -39.12 -17.39 -8.42
CA ARG A 182 -40.10 -16.29 -8.54
C ARG A 182 -41.56 -16.76 -8.59
N ARG A 183 -41.81 -17.99 -9.07
CA ARG A 183 -43.13 -18.66 -9.01
C ARG A 183 -43.40 -19.31 -7.64
N PHE A 184 -42.36 -19.67 -6.91
CA PHE A 184 -42.44 -20.32 -5.60
C PHE A 184 -42.71 -19.32 -4.47
N PHE A 185 -41.86 -18.30 -4.30
CA PHE A 185 -41.90 -17.44 -3.10
C PHE A 185 -43.24 -16.74 -2.82
N PRO A 186 -44.01 -16.23 -3.82
CA PRO A 186 -45.32 -15.64 -3.57
C PRO A 186 -46.37 -16.57 -2.93
N LYS A 187 -46.09 -17.88 -2.86
CA LYS A 187 -46.94 -18.89 -2.20
C LYS A 187 -46.63 -19.06 -0.71
N VAL A 188 -45.45 -18.61 -0.25
CA VAL A 188 -44.89 -18.88 1.10
C VAL A 188 -44.47 -17.61 1.85
N GLY A 189 -44.36 -16.47 1.18
CA GLY A 189 -44.02 -15.19 1.80
C GLY A 189 -44.34 -13.99 0.92
N THR A 190 -44.35 -12.80 1.50
CA THR A 190 -44.72 -11.55 0.80
C THR A 190 -43.53 -10.84 0.15
N LEU A 191 -42.30 -11.09 0.62
CA LEU A 191 -41.08 -10.38 0.20
C LEU A 191 -40.00 -11.27 -0.42
N GLY A 192 -40.25 -12.56 -0.69
CA GLY A 192 -39.24 -13.46 -1.26
C GLY A 192 -38.76 -13.10 -2.68
N ASN A 193 -39.60 -12.47 -3.51
CA ASN A 193 -39.15 -11.91 -4.79
C ASN A 193 -38.30 -10.63 -4.59
N ASP A 194 -38.55 -9.89 -3.51
CA ASP A 194 -37.77 -8.74 -3.10
C ASP A 194 -36.38 -9.15 -2.57
N MET A 195 -36.30 -10.28 -1.87
CA MET A 195 -35.06 -10.94 -1.47
C MET A 195 -34.20 -11.23 -2.70
N LEU A 196 -34.76 -11.97 -3.67
CA LEU A 196 -34.10 -12.37 -4.91
C LEU A 196 -33.54 -11.19 -5.71
N ASP A 197 -34.40 -10.22 -6.01
CA ASP A 197 -34.10 -9.23 -7.04
C ASP A 197 -33.60 -7.88 -6.47
N ARG A 198 -33.86 -7.56 -5.19
CA ARG A 198 -33.57 -6.22 -4.63
C ARG A 198 -32.66 -6.22 -3.39
N THR A 199 -32.07 -7.33 -2.95
CA THR A 199 -31.09 -7.34 -1.84
C THR A 199 -29.63 -7.55 -2.28
N CYS A 200 -28.67 -7.13 -1.45
CA CYS A 200 -27.26 -7.50 -1.54
C CYS A 200 -26.68 -7.77 -0.14
N SER A 201 -25.86 -8.81 0.02
CA SER A 201 -25.24 -9.21 1.29
C SER A 201 -23.70 -9.13 1.32
N ILE A 202 -23.15 -9.29 2.52
CA ILE A 202 -21.76 -9.70 2.76
C ILE A 202 -21.85 -10.92 3.68
N GLN A 203 -21.04 -11.93 3.41
CA GLN A 203 -21.04 -13.19 4.15
C GLN A 203 -19.60 -13.65 4.39
N VAL A 204 -19.43 -14.51 5.39
CA VAL A 204 -18.15 -15.20 5.65
C VAL A 204 -18.45 -16.65 5.95
N ASN A 205 -17.60 -17.53 5.43
CA ASN A 205 -17.70 -18.97 5.51
C ASN A 205 -16.58 -19.49 6.41
N LEU A 206 -16.93 -20.21 7.47
CA LEU A 206 -16.01 -20.69 8.51
C LEU A 206 -16.24 -22.17 8.85
N ASP A 207 -15.14 -22.86 9.15
CA ASP A 207 -15.07 -24.29 9.40
C ASP A 207 -15.31 -24.66 10.87
N TYR A 208 -15.62 -25.94 11.11
CA TYR A 208 -15.75 -26.55 12.42
C TYR A 208 -14.90 -27.83 12.51
N GLY A 209 -14.45 -28.18 13.72
CA GLY A 209 -13.57 -29.34 13.95
C GLY A 209 -14.24 -30.61 14.44
N SER A 210 -15.48 -30.52 14.93
CA SER A 210 -16.28 -31.65 15.40
C SER A 210 -17.75 -31.23 15.50
N GLU A 211 -18.64 -32.18 15.79
CA GLU A 211 -20.04 -31.88 16.12
C GLU A 211 -20.15 -30.93 17.33
N ALA A 212 -19.34 -31.13 18.37
CA ALA A 212 -19.36 -30.29 19.57
C ALA A 212 -18.87 -28.85 19.28
N ASP A 213 -17.83 -28.69 18.44
CA ASP A 213 -17.36 -27.38 17.99
C ASP A 213 -18.38 -26.70 17.07
N MET A 214 -19.02 -27.47 16.17
CA MET A 214 -20.13 -27.01 15.33
C MET A 214 -21.30 -26.49 16.18
N ILE A 215 -21.76 -27.24 17.18
CA ILE A 215 -22.86 -26.84 18.07
C ILE A 215 -22.52 -25.53 18.78
N LYS A 216 -21.30 -25.39 19.34
CA LYS A 216 -20.85 -24.14 19.98
C LYS A 216 -20.87 -22.97 19.00
N LYS A 217 -20.24 -23.12 17.83
CA LYS A 217 -20.14 -22.06 16.82
C LYS A 217 -21.50 -21.69 16.25
N LEU A 218 -22.38 -22.64 15.92
CA LEU A 218 -23.70 -22.36 15.38
C LEU A 218 -24.60 -21.64 16.38
N ARG A 219 -24.61 -22.05 17.66
CA ARG A 219 -25.32 -21.34 18.74
C ARG A 219 -24.79 -19.92 18.94
N ALA A 220 -23.46 -19.76 18.97
CA ALA A 220 -22.80 -18.47 19.07
C ALA A 220 -23.18 -17.55 17.91
N SER A 221 -23.03 -18.03 16.66
CA SER A 221 -23.36 -17.26 15.47
C SER A 221 -24.84 -16.87 15.43
N LEU A 222 -25.77 -17.79 15.66
CA LEU A 222 -27.21 -17.49 15.63
C LEU A 222 -27.61 -16.46 16.70
N ALA A 223 -27.14 -16.62 17.94
CA ALA A 223 -27.45 -15.66 19.01
C ALA A 223 -26.86 -14.26 18.75
N LEU A 224 -25.68 -14.19 18.12
CA LEU A 224 -25.02 -12.93 17.78
C LEU A 224 -25.43 -12.35 16.42
N GLN A 225 -26.14 -13.09 15.57
CA GLN A 225 -26.46 -12.64 14.22
C GLN A 225 -27.27 -11.33 14.19
N PRO A 226 -28.26 -11.09 15.07
CA PRO A 226 -28.91 -9.78 15.15
C PRO A 226 -27.95 -8.64 15.50
N ILE A 227 -26.91 -8.89 16.29
CA ILE A 227 -25.90 -7.86 16.64
C ILE A 227 -25.01 -7.55 15.42
N ALA A 228 -24.66 -8.57 14.63
CA ALA A 228 -24.02 -8.36 13.33
C ALA A 228 -24.93 -7.56 12.38
N THR A 229 -26.21 -7.92 12.25
CA THR A 229 -27.17 -7.15 11.44
C THR A 229 -27.28 -5.69 11.91
N ALA A 230 -27.21 -5.42 13.22
CA ALA A 230 -27.23 -4.07 13.78
C ALA A 230 -25.97 -3.27 13.41
N LEU A 231 -24.78 -3.87 13.59
CA LEU A 231 -23.48 -3.25 13.29
C LEU A 231 -23.34 -2.94 11.79
N PHE A 232 -23.87 -3.81 10.94
CA PHE A 232 -23.75 -3.73 9.48
C PHE A 232 -25.01 -3.17 8.79
N ALA A 233 -26.00 -2.64 9.52
CA ALA A 233 -27.24 -2.11 8.95
C ALA A 233 -27.00 -0.98 7.94
N ASN A 234 -27.41 -1.19 6.69
CA ASN A 234 -27.11 -0.30 5.56
C ASN A 234 -28.16 -0.42 4.44
N SER A 235 -29.46 -0.40 4.76
CA SER A 235 -30.53 -0.40 3.76
C SER A 235 -31.80 0.41 4.14
N PRO A 236 -31.69 1.74 4.40
CA PRO A 236 -32.80 2.54 4.90
C PRO A 236 -33.74 3.14 3.83
N PHE A 237 -33.49 2.88 2.54
CA PHE A 237 -34.27 3.48 1.45
C PHE A 237 -35.02 2.43 0.62
N THR A 238 -36.17 2.82 0.09
CA THR A 238 -36.92 2.07 -0.93
C THR A 238 -37.55 3.09 -1.87
N GLU A 239 -37.41 2.89 -3.17
CA GLU A 239 -38.08 3.69 -4.22
C GLU A 239 -37.88 5.21 -4.05
N GLY A 240 -36.67 5.60 -3.66
CA GLY A 240 -36.27 7.00 -3.48
C GLY A 240 -36.57 7.61 -2.11
N LYS A 241 -37.13 6.86 -1.16
CA LYS A 241 -37.58 7.40 0.14
C LYS A 241 -37.12 6.54 1.33
N PRO A 242 -36.97 7.13 2.54
CA PRO A 242 -36.84 6.38 3.79
C PRO A 242 -37.96 5.35 3.95
N ASN A 243 -37.60 4.11 4.26
CA ASN A 243 -38.55 2.99 4.33
C ASN A 243 -38.96 2.58 5.75
N GLY A 244 -38.47 3.29 6.78
CA GLY A 244 -38.76 3.00 8.19
C GLY A 244 -37.91 1.89 8.83
N TYR A 245 -36.88 1.42 8.11
CA TYR A 245 -35.92 0.41 8.58
C TYR A 245 -34.49 0.95 8.50
N LEU A 246 -33.59 0.30 9.25
CA LEU A 246 -32.14 0.48 9.15
C LEU A 246 -31.52 -0.63 8.30
N SER A 247 -31.99 -1.87 8.48
CA SER A 247 -31.81 -2.96 7.51
C SER A 247 -33.18 -3.41 6.98
N LYS A 248 -33.61 -2.85 5.85
CA LYS A 248 -34.77 -3.36 5.11
C LYS A 248 -34.50 -4.76 4.55
N ARG A 249 -33.24 -5.06 4.23
CA ARG A 249 -32.80 -6.40 3.83
C ARG A 249 -33.12 -7.46 4.88
N SER A 250 -32.75 -7.25 6.15
CA SER A 250 -33.04 -8.23 7.21
C SER A 250 -34.55 -8.39 7.44
N GLN A 251 -35.33 -7.31 7.36
CA GLN A 251 -36.80 -7.40 7.39
C GLN A 251 -37.39 -8.22 6.22
N ILE A 252 -36.76 -8.21 5.04
CA ILE A 252 -37.23 -8.99 3.88
C ILE A 252 -37.10 -10.49 4.14
N TRP A 253 -36.02 -10.92 4.80
CA TRP A 253 -35.79 -12.34 5.14
C TRP A 253 -36.85 -12.91 6.11
N THR A 254 -37.45 -12.09 6.98
CA THR A 254 -38.55 -12.52 7.88
C THR A 254 -39.91 -12.63 7.20
N GLU A 255 -40.00 -12.32 5.90
CA GLU A 255 -41.23 -12.33 5.10
C GLU A 255 -41.02 -13.10 3.79
N THR A 256 -39.97 -13.93 3.74
CA THR A 256 -39.54 -14.65 2.53
C THR A 256 -40.13 -16.05 2.45
N ASP A 257 -39.86 -16.90 3.46
CA ASP A 257 -40.42 -18.25 3.62
C ASP A 257 -40.00 -18.81 5.00
N ASP A 258 -40.96 -18.90 5.93
CA ASP A 258 -40.72 -19.32 7.32
C ASP A 258 -40.15 -20.74 7.46
N SER A 259 -40.30 -21.61 6.44
CA SER A 259 -39.75 -22.96 6.48
C SER A 259 -38.22 -23.00 6.35
N ARG A 260 -37.61 -21.94 5.78
CA ARG A 260 -36.20 -21.93 5.38
C ARG A 260 -35.39 -20.73 5.88
N THR A 261 -35.98 -19.80 6.63
CA THR A 261 -35.29 -18.60 7.14
C THR A 261 -35.27 -18.54 8.68
N GLY A 262 -34.65 -17.49 9.24
CA GLY A 262 -34.70 -17.21 10.68
C GLY A 262 -33.61 -17.87 11.52
N LEU A 263 -33.84 -17.89 12.84
CA LEU A 263 -32.84 -18.14 13.89
C LEU A 263 -32.81 -19.58 14.44
N LEU A 264 -33.58 -20.51 13.88
CA LEU A 264 -33.64 -21.94 14.24
C LEU A 264 -33.64 -22.24 15.76
N PRO A 265 -34.76 -22.02 16.49
CA PRO A 265 -34.79 -22.17 17.95
C PRO A 265 -34.31 -23.53 18.47
N PHE A 266 -34.62 -24.62 17.75
CA PHE A 266 -34.25 -25.99 18.13
C PHE A 266 -32.73 -26.24 18.20
N VAL A 267 -31.89 -25.33 17.67
CA VAL A 267 -30.43 -25.38 17.79
C VAL A 267 -29.97 -25.19 19.24
N PHE A 268 -30.78 -24.50 20.07
CA PHE A 268 -30.48 -24.25 21.48
C PHE A 268 -30.91 -25.41 22.40
N ASP A 269 -31.66 -26.39 21.89
CA ASP A 269 -32.06 -27.58 22.66
C ASP A 269 -30.85 -28.46 23.00
N GLU A 270 -30.83 -29.08 24.18
CA GLU A 270 -29.76 -30.01 24.59
C GLU A 270 -29.57 -31.20 23.62
N SER A 271 -30.65 -31.60 22.93
CA SER A 271 -30.67 -32.68 21.93
C SER A 271 -30.15 -32.28 20.54
N PHE A 272 -29.68 -31.04 20.35
CA PHE A 272 -29.22 -30.59 19.03
C PHE A 272 -27.87 -31.18 18.61
N GLY A 273 -27.79 -31.59 17.34
CA GLY A 273 -26.60 -32.11 16.67
C GLY A 273 -26.85 -32.20 15.15
N PHE A 274 -25.94 -32.83 14.40
CA PHE A 274 -26.05 -33.05 12.96
C PHE A 274 -27.37 -33.74 12.60
N GLU A 275 -27.78 -34.76 13.37
CA GLU A 275 -29.00 -35.53 13.12
C GLU A 275 -30.24 -34.63 13.12
N LYS A 276 -30.40 -33.79 14.14
CA LYS A 276 -31.56 -32.90 14.28
C LYS A 276 -31.60 -31.83 13.20
N PHE A 277 -30.45 -31.39 12.70
CA PHE A 277 -30.40 -30.50 11.54
C PHE A 277 -30.75 -31.22 10.23
N VAL A 278 -30.36 -32.50 10.07
CA VAL A 278 -30.77 -33.33 8.93
C VAL A 278 -32.28 -33.54 8.93
N ASP A 279 -32.91 -33.79 10.08
CA ASP A 279 -34.37 -33.89 10.19
C ASP A 279 -35.05 -32.58 9.75
N TYR A 280 -34.64 -31.44 10.32
CA TYR A 280 -35.13 -30.13 9.88
C TYR A 280 -34.96 -29.93 8.36
N ALA A 281 -33.77 -30.20 7.82
CA ALA A 281 -33.49 -29.99 6.40
C ALA A 281 -34.26 -30.94 5.48
N LEU A 282 -34.61 -32.16 5.93
CA LEU A 282 -35.49 -33.09 5.21
C LEU A 282 -36.95 -32.58 5.16
N ASP A 283 -37.41 -31.91 6.22
CA ASP A 283 -38.77 -31.34 6.29
C ASP A 283 -38.91 -30.00 5.56
N VAL A 284 -37.82 -29.31 5.20
CA VAL A 284 -37.88 -28.07 4.39
C VAL A 284 -38.39 -28.40 2.97
N PRO A 285 -39.46 -27.76 2.47
CA PRO A 285 -39.95 -27.98 1.11
C PRO A 285 -38.89 -27.66 0.04
N MET A 286 -38.66 -28.61 -0.86
CA MET A 286 -37.73 -28.44 -1.98
C MET A 286 -38.27 -27.43 -3.01
N ILE A 287 -37.38 -26.67 -3.65
CA ILE A 287 -37.72 -25.77 -4.76
C ILE A 287 -37.28 -26.43 -6.08
N TYR A 288 -38.24 -26.97 -6.84
CA TYR A 288 -38.05 -27.53 -8.18
C TYR A 288 -39.14 -27.06 -9.15
N ASP A 289 -38.90 -27.22 -10.45
CA ASP A 289 -39.88 -26.86 -11.46
C ASP A 289 -41.06 -27.84 -11.53
N PHE A 290 -42.26 -27.28 -11.42
CA PHE A 290 -43.45 -27.80 -12.07
C PHE A 290 -43.64 -26.96 -13.33
N MET A 291 -43.35 -27.50 -14.53
CA MET A 291 -44.05 -27.22 -15.82
C MET A 291 -43.36 -27.83 -17.08
N GLU A 292 -43.16 -29.16 -17.16
CA GLU A 292 -43.30 -29.91 -18.45
C GLU A 292 -43.39 -31.46 -18.27
N GLY A 293 -44.08 -31.94 -17.23
CA GLY A 293 -44.38 -33.38 -17.05
C GLY A 293 -43.24 -34.25 -16.53
N LYS A 294 -42.09 -33.66 -16.19
CA LYS A 294 -41.02 -34.19 -15.32
C LYS A 294 -40.45 -32.96 -14.58
N LEU A 295 -40.27 -32.90 -13.26
CA LEU A 295 -40.31 -33.93 -12.22
C LEU A 295 -41.58 -33.86 -11.33
N ASP A 296 -42.38 -34.93 -11.31
CA ASP A 296 -42.54 -35.62 -10.02
C ASP A 296 -41.14 -36.11 -9.59
N CYS A 297 -40.88 -36.40 -8.32
CA CYS A 297 -39.79 -37.35 -8.03
C CYS A 297 -40.06 -38.60 -8.87
N LEU A 298 -39.26 -38.82 -9.94
CA LEU A 298 -39.60 -39.75 -11.03
C LEU A 298 -39.96 -41.08 -10.37
N PRO A 299 -41.21 -41.59 -10.45
CA PRO A 299 -41.69 -42.54 -9.44
C PRO A 299 -40.79 -43.77 -9.27
N GLY A 300 -39.93 -43.76 -8.23
CA GLY A 300 -38.88 -44.75 -8.01
C GLY A 300 -37.42 -44.27 -8.05
N GLU A 301 -37.12 -42.99 -8.33
CA GLU A 301 -35.75 -42.44 -8.25
C GLU A 301 -35.35 -42.04 -6.82
N PHE A 302 -34.08 -42.28 -6.48
CA PHE A 302 -33.50 -41.97 -5.17
C PHE A 302 -32.57 -40.75 -5.26
N PRO A 303 -32.57 -39.84 -4.26
CA PRO A 303 -31.77 -38.63 -4.28
C PRO A 303 -30.26 -38.93 -4.24
N THR A 304 -29.47 -38.09 -4.89
CA THR A 304 -28.01 -38.11 -4.84
C THR A 304 -27.44 -37.10 -3.84
N ILE A 305 -26.15 -37.19 -3.57
CA ILE A 305 -25.46 -36.25 -2.67
C ILE A 305 -25.38 -34.83 -3.28
N ASN A 306 -25.50 -34.71 -4.61
CA ASN A 306 -25.56 -33.42 -5.29
C ASN A 306 -26.93 -32.76 -5.08
N ASP A 307 -28.01 -33.55 -5.06
CA ASP A 307 -29.37 -33.06 -4.82
C ASP A 307 -29.50 -32.60 -3.36
N TRP A 308 -28.91 -33.33 -2.41
CA TRP A 308 -28.76 -32.88 -1.03
C TRP A 308 -27.97 -31.56 -0.93
N ASN A 309 -26.81 -31.49 -1.60
CA ASN A 309 -25.98 -30.29 -1.63
C ASN A 309 -26.70 -29.07 -2.24
N TYR A 310 -27.53 -29.30 -3.27
CA TYR A 310 -28.39 -28.30 -3.89
C TYR A 310 -29.50 -27.85 -2.93
N HIS A 311 -30.20 -28.79 -2.30
CA HIS A 311 -31.30 -28.54 -1.36
C HIS A 311 -30.85 -27.71 -0.16
N LEU A 312 -29.71 -28.04 0.45
CA LEU A 312 -29.08 -27.21 1.48
C LEU A 312 -28.75 -25.79 0.99
N GLY A 313 -28.41 -25.64 -0.29
CA GLY A 313 -28.24 -24.34 -0.95
C GLY A 313 -29.56 -23.56 -1.21
N THR A 314 -30.72 -24.16 -0.92
CA THR A 314 -32.04 -23.51 -0.90
C THR A 314 -32.56 -23.19 0.51
N ILE A 315 -31.80 -23.53 1.56
CA ILE A 315 -32.06 -23.08 2.92
C ILE A 315 -31.36 -21.73 3.11
N TYR A 316 -32.00 -20.78 3.80
CA TYR A 316 -31.56 -19.38 3.92
C TYR A 316 -31.71 -18.83 5.34
N THR A 317 -31.29 -19.62 6.32
CA THR A 317 -31.27 -19.26 7.73
C THR A 317 -30.23 -18.16 8.01
N GLU A 318 -30.41 -17.44 9.11
CA GLU A 318 -29.54 -16.32 9.52
C GLU A 318 -28.05 -16.71 9.61
N VAL A 319 -27.82 -17.96 10.02
CA VAL A 319 -26.57 -18.69 9.79
C VAL A 319 -26.91 -19.95 9.00
N ARG A 320 -26.38 -20.11 7.78
CA ARG A 320 -26.59 -21.31 6.97
C ARG A 320 -25.54 -22.36 7.32
N PHE A 321 -25.98 -23.61 7.39
CA PHE A 321 -25.14 -24.72 7.81
C PHE A 321 -25.03 -25.77 6.71
N ARG A 322 -23.78 -26.05 6.31
CA ARG A 322 -23.37 -27.04 5.30
C ARG A 322 -22.14 -27.77 5.86
N ARG A 323 -21.19 -28.20 5.01
CA ARG A 323 -19.84 -28.62 5.45
C ARG A 323 -19.01 -27.52 6.14
N TYR A 324 -19.55 -26.31 6.21
CA TYR A 324 -19.04 -25.11 6.86
C TYR A 324 -20.24 -24.28 7.35
N LEU A 325 -19.99 -23.26 8.15
CA LEU A 325 -20.97 -22.29 8.64
C LEU A 325 -20.87 -20.99 7.82
N GLU A 326 -22.01 -20.46 7.40
CA GLU A 326 -22.11 -19.21 6.64
C GLU A 326 -22.88 -18.17 7.46
N MET A 327 -22.26 -17.04 7.80
CA MET A 327 -22.92 -15.98 8.57
C MET A 327 -23.52 -14.94 7.60
N ARG A 328 -24.86 -14.90 7.49
CA ARG A 328 -25.57 -14.27 6.35
C ARG A 328 -26.31 -12.97 6.68
N GLY A 329 -26.49 -12.63 7.96
CA GLY A 329 -27.34 -11.50 8.38
C GLY A 329 -26.85 -10.08 8.07
N ALA A 330 -25.67 -9.88 7.46
CA ALA A 330 -25.09 -8.55 7.22
C ALA A 330 -25.46 -7.96 5.83
N ASP A 331 -25.76 -6.66 5.80
CA ASP A 331 -26.03 -5.92 4.56
C ASP A 331 -24.74 -5.67 3.75
N ALA A 332 -24.85 -5.67 2.42
CA ALA A 332 -23.83 -5.10 1.54
C ALA A 332 -23.53 -3.64 1.88
N GLY A 333 -22.27 -3.25 1.69
CA GLY A 333 -21.74 -2.01 2.21
C GLY A 333 -20.44 -1.53 1.55
N PRO A 334 -19.79 -0.52 2.14
CA PRO A 334 -18.51 -0.02 1.65
C PRO A 334 -17.42 -1.10 1.82
N ILE A 335 -16.27 -0.89 1.18
CA ILE A 335 -15.12 -1.79 1.29
C ILE A 335 -14.68 -2.06 2.75
N SER A 336 -14.88 -1.11 3.66
CA SER A 336 -14.62 -1.31 5.10
C SER A 336 -15.53 -2.35 5.76
N PHE A 337 -16.76 -2.55 5.28
CA PHE A 337 -17.63 -3.64 5.75
C PHE A 337 -17.14 -5.00 5.25
N LEU A 338 -16.65 -5.07 4.00
CA LEU A 338 -16.11 -6.29 3.39
C LEU A 338 -14.90 -6.83 4.19
N TYR A 339 -14.09 -5.95 4.77
CA TYR A 339 -13.00 -6.36 5.67
C TYR A 339 -13.48 -6.65 7.10
N ALA A 340 -14.44 -5.87 7.61
CA ALA A 340 -14.85 -5.95 9.01
C ALA A 340 -15.70 -7.20 9.32
N LEU A 341 -16.59 -7.64 8.43
CA LEU A 341 -17.46 -8.79 8.71
C LEU A 341 -16.67 -10.10 8.89
N PRO A 342 -15.72 -10.46 8.00
CA PRO A 342 -14.89 -11.65 8.21
C PRO A 342 -14.06 -11.55 9.49
N ALA A 343 -13.54 -10.36 9.80
CA ALA A 343 -12.74 -10.14 11.01
C ALA A 343 -13.54 -10.31 12.30
N PHE A 344 -14.79 -9.82 12.36
CA PHE A 344 -15.69 -10.00 13.49
C PHE A 344 -15.90 -11.48 13.79
N TRP A 345 -16.31 -12.26 12.79
CA TRP A 345 -16.64 -13.67 13.00
C TRP A 345 -15.40 -14.55 13.23
N VAL A 346 -14.29 -14.31 12.54
CA VAL A 346 -13.03 -15.03 12.82
C VAL A 346 -12.53 -14.74 14.23
N GLY A 347 -12.58 -13.47 14.67
CA GLY A 347 -12.18 -13.07 16.02
C GLY A 347 -13.03 -13.68 17.13
N LEU A 348 -14.30 -14.00 16.87
CA LEU A 348 -15.21 -14.63 17.84
C LEU A 348 -15.18 -16.16 17.80
N LEU A 349 -15.07 -16.77 16.61
CA LEU A 349 -15.33 -18.20 16.42
C LEU A 349 -14.07 -19.04 16.26
N TYR A 350 -12.94 -18.46 15.85
CA TYR A 350 -11.66 -19.18 15.71
C TYR A 350 -10.73 -19.01 16.92
N ASP A 351 -10.94 -17.98 17.74
CA ASP A 351 -10.34 -17.89 19.08
C ASP A 351 -11.23 -18.61 20.11
N GLU A 352 -10.62 -19.56 20.84
CA GLU A 352 -11.34 -20.45 21.76
C GLU A 352 -11.82 -19.73 23.02
N THR A 353 -11.05 -18.75 23.50
CA THR A 353 -11.43 -17.91 24.64
C THR A 353 -12.62 -17.03 24.27
N SER A 354 -12.59 -16.42 23.09
CA SER A 354 -13.65 -15.55 22.58
C SER A 354 -14.93 -16.34 22.32
N LEU A 355 -14.83 -17.54 21.73
CA LEU A 355 -15.97 -18.43 21.52
C LEU A 355 -16.61 -18.86 22.86
N GLN A 356 -15.78 -19.23 23.85
CA GLN A 356 -16.31 -19.63 25.16
C GLN A 356 -16.97 -18.45 25.89
N ASN A 357 -16.35 -17.26 25.88
CA ASN A 357 -16.97 -16.04 26.45
C ASN A 357 -18.35 -15.74 25.82
N VAL A 358 -18.49 -15.91 24.50
CA VAL A 358 -19.78 -15.75 23.81
C VAL A 358 -20.77 -16.82 24.25
N VAL A 359 -20.37 -18.10 24.28
CA VAL A 359 -21.23 -19.22 24.72
C VAL A 359 -21.72 -19.00 26.15
N ASP A 360 -20.85 -18.55 27.06
CA ASP A 360 -21.20 -18.26 28.45
C ASP A 360 -22.15 -17.06 28.55
N MET A 361 -21.95 -16.01 27.75
CA MET A 361 -22.80 -14.81 27.72
C MET A 361 -24.21 -15.08 27.18
N ILE A 362 -24.37 -16.00 26.24
CA ILE A 362 -25.68 -16.33 25.63
C ILE A 362 -26.39 -17.50 26.34
N ALA A 363 -25.75 -18.14 27.31
CA ALA A 363 -26.24 -19.34 27.97
C ALA A 363 -27.58 -19.12 28.70
N ASP A 364 -27.80 -17.93 29.24
CA ASP A 364 -29.04 -17.54 29.92
C ASP A 364 -30.02 -16.78 29.02
N TRP A 365 -29.73 -16.59 27.72
CA TRP A 365 -30.64 -15.91 26.79
C TRP A 365 -31.83 -16.84 26.51
N THR A 366 -33.03 -16.32 26.69
CA THR A 366 -34.27 -17.03 26.36
C THR A 366 -34.50 -17.08 24.84
N GLN A 367 -35.39 -17.98 24.39
CA GLN A 367 -35.80 -18.02 22.99
C GLN A 367 -36.53 -16.72 22.61
N GLU A 368 -37.39 -16.26 23.49
CA GLU A 368 -38.17 -15.03 23.37
C GLU A 368 -37.24 -13.82 23.22
N GLU A 369 -36.18 -13.71 24.03
CA GLU A 369 -35.18 -12.65 23.91
C GLU A 369 -34.46 -12.68 22.56
N ARG A 370 -34.02 -13.86 22.08
CA ARG A 370 -33.40 -14.00 20.76
C ARG A 370 -34.35 -13.56 19.63
N GLN A 371 -35.63 -13.89 19.74
CA GLN A 371 -36.66 -13.55 18.74
C GLN A 371 -37.14 -12.09 18.84
N MET A 372 -37.10 -11.47 20.01
CA MET A 372 -37.58 -10.09 20.24
C MET A 372 -36.59 -8.99 19.80
N LEU A 373 -35.38 -9.34 19.35
CA LEU A 373 -34.39 -8.38 18.86
C LEU A 373 -34.83 -7.73 17.53
N ARG A 374 -35.65 -6.66 17.61
CA ARG A 374 -36.17 -5.85 16.49
C ARG A 374 -35.12 -4.98 15.78
N VAL A 375 -33.90 -5.49 15.67
CA VAL A 375 -32.74 -4.86 15.04
C VAL A 375 -33.03 -4.22 13.67
N PRO A 376 -33.82 -4.82 12.75
CA PRO A 376 -34.08 -4.20 11.44
C PRO A 376 -34.60 -2.77 11.50
N ARG A 377 -35.28 -2.36 12.59
CA ARG A 377 -35.78 -0.99 12.80
C ARG A 377 -34.93 -0.15 13.75
N SER A 378 -34.44 -0.72 14.86
CA SER A 378 -33.78 0.04 15.94
C SER A 378 -32.27 -0.15 16.03
N GLY A 379 -31.68 -1.08 15.26
CA GLY A 379 -30.23 -1.31 15.23
C GLY A 379 -29.65 -1.53 16.63
N LEU A 380 -28.56 -0.82 16.95
CA LEU A 380 -27.92 -0.85 18.26
C LEU A 380 -28.75 -0.19 19.39
N LYS A 381 -29.79 0.59 19.04
CA LYS A 381 -30.73 1.23 19.98
C LYS A 381 -31.91 0.32 20.34
N THR A 382 -31.87 -0.95 19.94
CA THR A 382 -32.86 -1.95 20.37
C THR A 382 -32.74 -2.18 21.88
N PRO A 383 -33.81 -2.01 22.68
CA PRO A 383 -33.75 -2.29 24.12
C PRO A 383 -33.48 -3.77 24.40
N PHE A 384 -32.61 -4.06 25.37
CA PHE A 384 -32.27 -5.43 25.76
C PHE A 384 -31.83 -5.48 27.23
N ARG A 385 -32.46 -6.37 28.03
CA ARG A 385 -32.09 -6.65 29.44
C ARG A 385 -31.82 -5.44 30.34
N GLY A 386 -32.65 -4.39 30.20
CA GLY A 386 -32.56 -3.16 30.99
C GLY A 386 -31.62 -2.08 30.44
N GLY A 387 -30.84 -2.39 29.40
CA GLY A 387 -30.01 -1.44 28.65
C GLY A 387 -30.34 -1.43 27.15
N LEU A 388 -29.37 -1.04 26.33
CA LEU A 388 -29.42 -1.11 24.87
C LEU A 388 -28.54 -2.23 24.33
N LEU A 389 -28.93 -2.83 23.20
CA LEU A 389 -28.15 -3.84 22.47
C LEU A 389 -26.72 -3.38 22.14
N ARG A 390 -26.52 -2.06 22.02
CA ARG A 390 -25.21 -1.40 21.94
C ARG A 390 -24.23 -1.88 23.03
N GLU A 391 -24.67 -1.98 24.28
CA GLU A 391 -23.80 -2.33 25.42
C GLU A 391 -23.27 -3.76 25.27
N VAL A 392 -24.14 -4.68 24.84
CA VAL A 392 -23.76 -6.06 24.50
C VAL A 392 -22.82 -6.07 23.29
N ALA A 393 -23.09 -5.26 22.26
CA ALA A 393 -22.23 -5.15 21.09
C ALA A 393 -20.82 -4.65 21.42
N GLU A 394 -20.67 -3.69 22.33
CA GLU A 394 -19.36 -3.19 22.79
C GLU A 394 -18.53 -4.31 23.46
N VAL A 395 -19.17 -5.17 24.27
CA VAL A 395 -18.53 -6.35 24.90
C VAL A 395 -18.12 -7.39 23.85
N ILE A 396 -19.02 -7.77 22.95
CA ILE A 396 -18.72 -8.77 21.90
C ILE A 396 -17.57 -8.29 21.01
N VAL A 397 -17.60 -7.03 20.57
CA VAL A 397 -16.54 -6.47 19.73
C VAL A 397 -15.20 -6.48 20.47
N LYS A 398 -15.19 -6.25 21.80
CA LYS A 398 -13.97 -6.37 22.63
C LYS A 398 -13.42 -7.80 22.64
N TRP A 399 -14.26 -8.84 22.58
CA TRP A 399 -13.79 -10.23 22.42
C TRP A 399 -13.31 -10.53 21.01
N ALA A 400 -14.01 -10.05 19.97
CA ALA A 400 -13.55 -10.15 18.58
C ALA A 400 -12.17 -9.50 18.31
N LYS A 401 -11.65 -8.72 19.27
CA LYS A 401 -10.35 -8.03 19.24
C LYS A 401 -9.20 -8.76 19.94
N VAL A 402 -9.39 -9.97 20.45
CA VAL A 402 -8.41 -10.64 21.33
C VAL A 402 -7.06 -10.92 20.63
N ARG A 403 -5.99 -10.89 21.44
CA ARG A 403 -4.58 -10.54 21.13
C ARG A 403 -3.79 -11.39 20.08
N LYS A 404 -4.41 -12.25 19.28
CA LYS A 404 -3.69 -13.16 18.34
C LYS A 404 -3.93 -12.91 16.85
N LEU A 405 -4.69 -11.88 16.49
CA LEU A 405 -4.98 -11.50 15.10
C LEU A 405 -4.26 -10.19 14.74
N ASP A 406 -3.00 -10.26 14.29
CA ASP A 406 -2.23 -9.06 13.87
C ASP A 406 -2.91 -8.26 12.72
N CYS A 407 -3.79 -8.90 11.95
CA CYS A 407 -4.64 -8.24 10.98
C CYS A 407 -5.58 -7.17 11.57
N LEU A 408 -5.92 -7.23 12.88
CA LEU A 408 -6.74 -6.23 13.58
C LEU A 408 -6.14 -4.83 13.54
N LYS A 409 -4.84 -4.70 13.29
CA LYS A 409 -4.12 -3.43 13.23
C LYS A 409 -4.14 -2.79 11.84
N ARG A 410 -4.25 -3.59 10.76
CA ARG A 410 -4.69 -3.09 9.43
C ARG A 410 -6.16 -2.71 9.45
N LEU A 411 -6.97 -3.41 10.23
CA LEU A 411 -8.35 -3.06 10.43
C LEU A 411 -8.48 -1.81 11.31
N LYS A 412 -8.17 -0.64 10.74
CA LYS A 412 -8.81 0.61 11.18
C LYS A 412 -10.33 0.47 11.20
N ALA A 413 -10.91 -0.45 10.42
CA ALA A 413 -12.31 -0.87 10.46
C ALA A 413 -12.73 -1.73 11.68
N PHE A 414 -11.79 -2.30 12.45
CA PHE A 414 -12.08 -2.99 13.72
C PHE A 414 -11.59 -2.20 14.93
N ALA A 415 -10.42 -1.57 14.87
CA ALA A 415 -10.08 -0.44 15.75
C ALA A 415 -11.24 0.58 15.79
N PHE A 416 -11.92 0.77 14.65
CA PHE A 416 -13.13 1.58 14.49
C PHE A 416 -14.28 1.30 15.46
N VAL A 417 -14.31 0.13 16.11
CA VAL A 417 -15.48 -0.32 16.86
C VAL A 417 -15.24 -0.32 18.37
N VAL A 418 -14.01 -0.55 18.87
CA VAL A 418 -13.61 -0.34 20.29
C VAL A 418 -12.08 -0.10 20.41
N GLY A 419 -11.63 1.16 20.49
CA GLY A 419 -10.24 1.48 20.90
C GLY A 419 -9.50 2.50 20.03
N GLU A 420 -9.38 3.72 20.58
CA GLU A 420 -8.48 4.83 20.20
C GLU A 420 -8.52 5.40 18.77
N LEU A 421 -9.46 6.34 18.64
CA LEU A 421 -9.60 7.45 17.70
C LEU A 421 -8.33 7.99 17.02
N ARG A 422 -8.36 8.03 15.68
CA ARG A 422 -8.35 9.31 14.93
C ARG A 422 -8.95 9.15 13.51
N VAL A 423 -9.97 9.97 13.24
CA VAL A 423 -10.68 10.24 11.97
C VAL A 423 -11.50 9.08 11.35
N GLY A 424 -12.82 9.28 11.18
CA GLY A 424 -13.64 8.50 10.24
C GLY A 424 -15.00 8.04 10.76
N PHE A 425 -15.04 6.94 11.53
CA PHE A 425 -16.29 6.29 11.96
C PHE A 425 -16.28 5.79 13.42
N LEU A 426 -15.23 6.12 14.20
CA LEU A 426 -15.18 5.91 15.67
C LEU A 426 -16.06 6.87 16.48
N TYR A 427 -16.59 7.92 15.86
CA TYR A 427 -17.72 8.63 16.47
C TYR A 427 -18.96 7.72 16.53
N ASP A 428 -19.02 6.73 15.63
CA ASP A 428 -20.21 5.99 15.23
C ASP A 428 -20.77 5.11 16.34
N THR A 429 -19.95 4.14 16.75
CA THR A 429 -20.28 3.17 17.79
C THR A 429 -20.35 3.82 19.17
N TYR A 430 -19.49 4.80 19.46
CA TYR A 430 -19.54 5.56 20.72
C TYR A 430 -20.72 6.54 20.80
N ALA A 431 -21.33 6.93 19.67
CA ALA A 431 -22.63 7.60 19.62
C ALA A 431 -23.83 6.63 19.52
N GLY A 432 -23.59 5.36 19.22
CA GLY A 432 -24.63 4.33 19.04
C GLY A 432 -25.40 4.45 17.73
N GLU A 433 -24.75 4.91 16.66
CA GLU A 433 -25.39 5.19 15.36
C GLU A 433 -24.90 4.27 14.24
N THR A 434 -25.84 3.63 13.56
CA THR A 434 -25.60 2.73 12.42
C THR A 434 -25.29 3.49 11.12
N ARG A 435 -24.73 2.80 10.11
CA ARG A 435 -24.52 3.42 8.79
C ARG A 435 -25.84 3.85 8.13
N ALA A 436 -26.90 3.07 8.29
CA ALA A 436 -28.23 3.43 7.81
C ALA A 436 -28.76 4.75 8.39
N GLU A 437 -28.57 5.00 9.69
CA GLU A 437 -28.97 6.28 10.32
C GLU A 437 -28.18 7.47 9.77
N LYS A 438 -26.88 7.30 9.49
CA LYS A 438 -26.08 8.33 8.79
C LYS A 438 -26.62 8.63 7.39
N LEU A 439 -26.98 7.59 6.62
CA LEU A 439 -27.57 7.77 5.30
C LEU A 439 -28.89 8.54 5.40
N LEU A 440 -29.73 8.25 6.41
CA LEU A 440 -30.95 9.02 6.69
C LEU A 440 -30.64 10.48 7.06
N LYS A 441 -29.62 10.75 7.89
CA LYS A 441 -29.17 12.13 8.17
C LYS A 441 -28.65 12.85 6.93
N MET A 442 -27.92 12.16 6.05
CA MET A 442 -27.47 12.72 4.77
C MET A 442 -28.67 13.02 3.87
N TYR A 443 -29.62 12.10 3.75
CA TYR A 443 -30.88 12.27 3.02
C TYR A 443 -31.66 13.50 3.48
N HIS A 444 -31.92 13.63 4.78
CA HIS A 444 -32.65 14.78 5.32
C HIS A 444 -31.86 16.09 5.36
N GLY A 445 -30.52 16.02 5.29
CA GLY A 445 -29.61 17.17 5.24
C GLY A 445 -29.01 17.39 3.85
N LYS A 446 -27.71 17.10 3.71
CA LYS A 446 -26.86 17.43 2.54
C LYS A 446 -27.38 16.91 1.19
N TRP A 447 -28.25 15.90 1.18
CA TRP A 447 -28.78 15.33 -0.05
C TRP A 447 -30.11 15.91 -0.50
N GLU A 448 -30.75 16.77 0.30
CA GLU A 448 -32.00 17.46 -0.07
C GLU A 448 -33.11 16.46 -0.43
N GLN A 449 -33.19 15.37 0.33
CA GLN A 449 -34.15 14.28 0.15
C GLN A 449 -34.05 13.55 -1.20
N ASN A 450 -32.85 13.50 -1.80
CA ASN A 450 -32.58 12.74 -3.02
C ASN A 450 -31.59 11.57 -2.76
N VAL A 451 -32.03 10.33 -3.02
CA VAL A 451 -31.18 9.12 -2.91
C VAL A 451 -30.13 9.00 -4.02
N ASP A 452 -30.18 9.80 -5.08
CA ASP A 452 -29.23 9.72 -6.21
C ASP A 452 -27.78 10.02 -5.76
N LYS A 453 -27.65 10.75 -4.64
CA LYS A 453 -26.40 11.07 -3.95
C LYS A 453 -25.89 9.95 -3.02
N VAL A 454 -26.62 8.83 -2.89
CA VAL A 454 -26.16 7.59 -2.20
C VAL A 454 -24.96 6.98 -2.92
N SER A 455 -24.90 7.11 -4.24
CA SER A 455 -23.74 6.72 -5.04
C SER A 455 -22.69 7.83 -5.01
N PRO A 456 -21.41 7.54 -4.68
CA PRO A 456 -20.34 8.53 -4.67
C PRO A 456 -20.00 9.08 -6.07
N TYR A 457 -20.49 8.46 -7.15
CA TYR A 457 -20.24 8.91 -8.51
C TYR A 457 -20.99 10.21 -8.87
N ASN A 458 -22.12 10.52 -8.22
CA ASN A 458 -23.02 11.59 -8.68
C ASN A 458 -22.87 12.94 -7.95
N SER A 459 -21.85 13.14 -7.11
CA SER A 459 -21.61 14.43 -6.45
C SER A 459 -20.93 15.49 -7.34
N LYS A 460 -20.83 15.26 -8.66
CA LYS A 460 -20.09 16.14 -9.60
C LYS A 460 -20.81 16.48 -10.92
N GLN A 461 -22.11 16.24 -11.06
CA GLN A 461 -22.88 16.72 -12.22
C GLN A 461 -24.10 17.57 -11.84
N SER A 462 -23.86 18.81 -11.40
CA SER A 462 -24.85 19.88 -11.49
C SER A 462 -24.24 21.14 -12.12
N THR A 463 -24.31 21.19 -13.45
CA THR A 463 -24.25 22.39 -14.32
C THR A 463 -23.58 23.66 -13.75
N PHE A 464 -22.31 23.89 -14.11
CA PHE A 464 -21.74 25.24 -14.11
C PHE A 464 -22.39 26.09 -15.23
N LYS A 465 -23.64 26.53 -15.02
CA LYS A 465 -24.23 27.60 -15.83
C LYS A 465 -23.79 28.94 -15.26
N THR A 466 -23.02 29.68 -16.07
CA THR A 466 -22.48 31.00 -15.76
C THR A 466 -23.54 31.97 -15.24
N LYS A 467 -23.46 32.36 -13.97
CA LYS A 467 -24.17 33.53 -13.42
C LYS A 467 -23.21 34.47 -12.70
N LYS A 468 -22.74 35.48 -13.42
CA LYS A 468 -22.33 36.75 -12.80
C LYS A 468 -23.55 37.35 -12.09
N LYS A 469 -23.50 37.58 -10.76
CA LYS A 469 -23.69 38.93 -10.17
C LYS A 469 -23.70 38.98 -8.64
N MET A 470 -23.24 40.13 -8.16
CA MET A 470 -23.61 40.82 -6.91
C MET A 470 -23.13 40.21 -5.59
N VAL A 471 -21.96 40.70 -5.19
CA VAL A 471 -21.71 41.21 -3.83
C VAL A 471 -22.97 41.85 -3.27
N ARG A 472 -23.36 41.46 -2.06
CA ARG A 472 -24.12 42.30 -1.14
C ARG A 472 -23.34 42.38 0.16
N GLU A 473 -22.88 43.58 0.45
CA GLU A 473 -22.45 43.96 1.78
C GLU A 473 -23.66 43.92 2.71
N THR A 474 -23.46 43.44 3.93
CA THR A 474 -24.34 43.75 5.06
C THR A 474 -23.45 44.00 6.26
N ASN A 475 -23.34 45.26 6.64
CA ASN A 475 -22.75 45.68 7.91
C ASN A 475 -23.49 45.02 9.08
N ILE A 476 -22.72 44.53 10.05
CA ILE A 476 -23.18 44.39 11.44
C ILE A 476 -22.07 44.98 12.32
N GLN A 477 -22.05 46.32 12.37
CA GLN A 477 -21.80 47.01 13.64
C GLN A 477 -23.16 47.15 14.36
N ASP A 478 -23.14 47.53 15.63
CA ASP A 478 -24.29 47.72 16.52
C ASP A 478 -25.00 46.44 17.00
N ARG A 479 -24.44 45.85 18.08
CA ARG A 479 -25.14 45.57 19.35
C ARG A 479 -24.18 44.99 20.39
N GLU A 480 -23.48 45.89 21.07
CA GLU A 480 -23.12 45.69 22.47
C GLU A 480 -24.36 45.94 23.37
N GLU A 481 -24.21 45.76 24.68
CA GLU A 481 -25.24 45.90 25.73
C GLU A 481 -26.35 44.82 25.75
N GLU A 482 -26.10 43.75 26.50
CA GLU A 482 -26.85 43.41 27.73
C GLU A 482 -26.41 42.03 28.28
N ASN A 483 -25.53 42.04 29.29
CA ASN A 483 -25.57 41.20 30.50
C ASN A 483 -24.29 41.39 31.33
N GLU A 484 -24.24 42.46 32.13
CA GLU A 484 -23.36 42.48 33.30
C GLU A 484 -23.99 41.64 34.42
N GLY A 485 -23.24 40.66 34.91
CA GLY A 485 -23.63 39.78 36.01
C GLY A 485 -22.39 39.24 36.70
N GLY A 486 -21.74 40.10 37.50
CA GLY A 486 -20.36 39.88 37.94
C GLY A 486 -20.16 38.71 38.90
N SER A 487 -19.07 37.99 38.69
CA SER A 487 -18.37 37.24 39.76
C SER A 487 -16.87 37.41 39.59
N THR A 488 -16.27 38.23 40.45
CA THR A 488 -14.82 38.44 40.51
C THR A 488 -14.07 37.14 40.80
N ASN A 489 -13.07 36.80 39.99
CA ASN A 489 -11.94 36.03 40.50
C ASN A 489 -10.64 36.34 39.74
N THR A 490 -9.70 36.88 40.52
CA THR A 490 -8.25 37.03 40.30
C THR A 490 -7.66 36.49 39.00
N GLY A 491 -7.01 37.37 38.22
CA GLY A 491 -6.25 36.98 37.05
C GLY A 491 -5.05 36.08 37.38
N ILE A 492 -4.90 35.01 36.60
CA ILE A 492 -3.65 34.26 36.48
C ILE A 492 -3.07 34.63 35.12
N ALA A 493 -1.93 35.33 35.12
CA ALA A 493 -1.19 35.56 33.89
C ALA A 493 -0.73 34.21 33.31
N ALA A 494 -0.89 34.01 32.00
CA ALA A 494 -0.33 32.84 31.34
C ALA A 494 1.20 32.83 31.57
N PRO A 495 1.80 31.70 31.98
CA PRO A 495 3.24 31.65 32.24
C PRO A 495 4.01 31.93 30.94
N ALA A 496 5.04 32.77 31.03
CA ALA A 496 5.93 33.03 29.91
C ALA A 496 6.51 31.72 29.36
N ALA A 497 6.55 31.57 28.05
CA ALA A 497 7.05 30.36 27.41
C ALA A 497 8.51 30.11 27.79
N LYS A 498 8.79 28.95 28.40
CA LYS A 498 10.15 28.53 28.78
C LYS A 498 11.00 28.40 27.51
N GLN A 499 12.13 29.11 27.47
CA GLN A 499 13.15 28.96 26.41
C GLN A 499 13.66 27.52 26.35
N LEU A 500 13.86 26.98 25.15
CA LEU A 500 14.42 25.64 24.97
C LEU A 500 15.86 25.57 25.48
N THR A 501 16.16 24.47 26.17
CA THR A 501 17.51 24.10 26.64
C THR A 501 18.05 22.92 25.84
N LYS A 502 19.36 22.66 25.93
CA LYS A 502 19.98 21.46 25.31
C LYS A 502 19.31 20.17 25.81
N GLY A 503 18.89 20.14 27.08
CA GLY A 503 18.13 19.03 27.66
C GLY A 503 16.80 18.76 26.94
N ASP A 504 16.02 19.80 26.65
CA ASP A 504 14.75 19.66 25.91
C ASP A 504 14.98 19.11 24.48
N LEU A 505 16.15 19.38 23.87
CA LEU A 505 16.56 18.84 22.55
C LEU A 505 17.06 17.39 22.62
N ILE A 506 17.66 16.97 23.75
CA ILE A 506 18.01 15.56 24.01
C ILE A 506 16.74 14.75 24.27
N ASP A 507 15.82 15.28 25.09
CA ASP A 507 14.53 14.68 25.40
C ASP A 507 13.66 14.46 24.15
N TYR A 508 13.83 15.29 23.11
CA TYR A 508 13.24 15.05 21.80
C TYR A 508 13.63 13.67 21.22
N PHE A 509 14.90 13.26 21.30
CA PHE A 509 15.36 11.95 20.82
C PHE A 509 15.02 10.82 21.80
N VAL A 510 15.10 11.08 23.11
CA VAL A 510 14.66 10.13 24.15
C VAL A 510 13.18 9.77 23.96
N SER A 511 12.33 10.74 23.61
CA SER A 511 10.91 10.51 23.30
C SER A 511 10.65 9.71 22.00
N GLY A 512 11.69 9.43 21.21
CA GLY A 512 11.64 8.48 20.10
C GLY A 512 11.80 7.01 20.52
N CYS A 513 12.33 6.75 21.72
CA CYS A 513 12.50 5.40 22.26
C CYS A 513 11.15 4.69 22.41
N LYS A 514 11.02 3.51 21.78
CA LYS A 514 9.81 2.68 21.78
C LYS A 514 10.13 1.24 22.20
N PRO A 515 9.32 0.58 23.03
CA PRO A 515 9.46 -0.87 23.24
C PRO A 515 9.26 -1.63 21.92
N LYS A 516 9.86 -2.81 21.80
CA LYS A 516 10.01 -3.55 20.52
C LYS A 516 8.67 -3.91 19.84
N ASP A 517 7.60 -4.10 20.60
CA ASP A 517 6.24 -4.32 20.11
C ASP A 517 5.61 -3.06 19.46
N ARG A 518 6.12 -1.88 19.79
CA ARG A 518 5.73 -0.59 19.22
C ARG A 518 6.63 -0.11 18.07
N TRP A 519 7.62 -0.89 17.67
CA TRP A 519 8.46 -0.58 16.50
C TRP A 519 7.68 -0.67 15.19
N ARG A 520 7.91 0.29 14.30
CA ARG A 520 7.23 0.41 13.01
C ARG A 520 8.21 0.63 11.86
N ILE A 521 7.74 0.27 10.67
CA ILE A 521 8.40 0.36 9.38
C ILE A 521 7.64 1.46 8.62
N GLY A 522 8.28 2.59 8.35
CA GLY A 522 7.78 3.56 7.36
C GLY A 522 8.57 3.41 6.06
N THR A 523 7.95 3.61 4.90
CA THR A 523 8.62 3.52 3.59
C THR A 523 8.31 4.73 2.73
N GLU A 524 9.35 5.39 2.22
CA GLU A 524 9.25 6.56 1.36
C GLU A 524 9.87 6.25 0.00
N HIS A 525 9.19 6.54 -1.11
CA HIS A 525 9.76 6.34 -2.44
C HIS A 525 9.38 7.40 -3.49
N GLU A 526 10.38 7.82 -4.24
CA GLU A 526 10.29 8.84 -5.29
C GLU A 526 10.25 8.20 -6.68
N LYS A 527 9.66 8.90 -7.65
CA LYS A 527 9.45 8.47 -9.03
C LYS A 527 9.53 9.67 -9.99
N PHE A 528 10.21 9.52 -11.12
CA PHE A 528 10.10 10.51 -12.21
C PHE A 528 8.84 10.24 -13.03
N GLY A 529 7.97 11.23 -13.21
CA GLY A 529 6.86 11.17 -14.15
C GLY A 529 7.29 11.68 -15.53
N PHE A 530 6.89 11.00 -16.61
CA PHE A 530 7.26 11.39 -17.98
C PHE A 530 6.14 11.15 -18.98
N GLU A 531 6.13 11.90 -20.08
CA GLU A 531 5.20 11.71 -21.21
C GLU A 531 5.59 10.48 -22.05
N LEU A 532 4.67 9.55 -22.30
CA LEU A 532 4.96 8.30 -23.02
C LEU A 532 5.38 8.52 -24.49
N GLU A 533 4.90 9.60 -25.10
CA GLU A 533 5.19 9.98 -26.49
C GLU A 533 6.58 10.62 -26.61
N THR A 534 6.84 11.69 -25.87
CA THR A 534 8.03 12.55 -26.02
C THR A 534 9.18 12.16 -25.09
N LEU A 535 8.91 11.35 -24.06
CA LEU A 535 9.78 11.06 -22.91
C LEU A 535 10.12 12.28 -22.03
N ARG A 536 9.52 13.47 -22.28
CA ARG A 536 9.74 14.68 -21.46
C ARG A 536 9.26 14.47 -20.02
N PRO A 537 9.92 15.08 -19.01
CA PRO A 537 9.41 15.05 -17.64
C PRO A 537 8.09 15.83 -17.57
N ILE A 538 7.16 15.37 -16.74
CA ILE A 538 5.84 16.01 -16.64
C ILE A 538 5.92 17.39 -15.99
N ASN A 539 5.20 18.36 -16.57
CA ASN A 539 5.13 19.72 -16.04
C ASN A 539 4.15 19.84 -14.86
N TYR A 540 4.18 20.98 -14.16
CA TYR A 540 3.35 21.18 -12.98
C TYR A 540 1.83 21.09 -13.26
N GLU A 541 1.34 21.51 -14.44
CA GLU A 541 -0.09 21.39 -14.78
C GLU A 541 -0.51 19.95 -15.12
N GLN A 542 0.43 19.10 -15.56
CA GLN A 542 0.22 17.64 -15.60
C GLN A 542 0.20 17.04 -14.19
N ILE A 543 1.16 17.42 -13.34
CA ILE A 543 1.21 16.96 -11.94
C ILE A 543 -0.06 17.36 -11.17
N LYS A 544 -0.52 18.60 -11.32
CA LYS A 544 -1.75 19.14 -10.72
C LYS A 544 -2.98 18.33 -11.13
N ARG A 545 -3.14 18.05 -12.43
CA ARG A 545 -4.22 17.17 -12.94
C ARG A 545 -4.12 15.74 -12.42
N LEU A 546 -2.91 15.19 -12.30
CA LEU A 546 -2.67 13.87 -11.73
C LEU A 546 -3.08 13.82 -10.25
N LEU A 547 -2.63 14.78 -9.43
CA LEU A 547 -2.95 14.84 -8.00
C LEU A 547 -4.45 15.03 -7.78
N TYR A 548 -5.12 15.93 -8.51
CA TYR A 548 -6.58 16.05 -8.45
C TYR A 548 -7.28 14.76 -8.90
N GLY A 549 -6.82 14.11 -9.98
CA GLY A 549 -7.38 12.83 -10.41
C GLY A 549 -7.25 11.72 -9.35
N ILE A 550 -6.14 11.67 -8.62
CA ILE A 550 -5.94 10.72 -7.51
C ILE A 550 -6.85 11.08 -6.31
N ALA A 551 -6.91 12.36 -5.93
CA ALA A 551 -7.77 12.86 -4.87
C ALA A 551 -9.25 12.49 -5.12
N GLU A 552 -9.74 12.77 -6.32
CA GLU A 552 -11.14 12.57 -6.69
C GLU A 552 -11.50 11.10 -6.84
N LYS A 553 -10.63 10.30 -7.48
CA LYS A 553 -10.92 8.89 -7.79
C LYS A 553 -10.72 7.96 -6.59
N PHE A 554 -9.80 8.29 -5.69
CA PHE A 554 -9.41 7.42 -4.58
C PHE A 554 -9.64 8.02 -3.20
N GLY A 555 -10.16 9.25 -3.09
CA GLY A 555 -10.48 9.89 -1.81
C GLY A 555 -9.22 10.16 -1.00
N TRP A 556 -8.33 10.99 -1.55
CA TRP A 556 -7.24 11.63 -0.82
C TRP A 556 -7.57 13.11 -0.62
N ASP A 557 -7.10 13.67 0.49
CA ASP A 557 -7.30 15.07 0.85
C ASP A 557 -6.18 15.94 0.22
N PRO A 558 -6.51 16.99 -0.58
CA PRO A 558 -5.51 17.86 -1.18
C PRO A 558 -4.69 18.68 -0.16
N VAL A 559 -3.36 18.65 -0.30
CA VAL A 559 -2.44 19.54 0.43
C VAL A 559 -2.13 20.76 -0.44
N MET A 560 -2.54 21.94 0.04
CA MET A 560 -2.50 23.19 -0.71
C MET A 560 -1.46 24.17 -0.15
N ASP A 561 -0.81 24.93 -1.03
CA ASP A 561 0.03 26.09 -0.72
C ASP A 561 -0.43 27.26 -1.60
N GLY A 562 -1.19 28.19 -1.02
CA GLY A 562 -2.02 29.11 -1.78
C GLY A 562 -3.00 28.36 -2.71
N ASP A 563 -3.03 28.75 -3.99
CA ASP A 563 -3.87 28.12 -5.02
C ASP A 563 -3.25 26.84 -5.63
N ASN A 564 -2.03 26.47 -5.21
CA ASN A 564 -1.28 25.34 -5.77
C ASN A 564 -1.45 24.08 -4.93
N ILE A 565 -1.85 22.97 -5.56
CA ILE A 565 -1.81 21.64 -4.95
C ILE A 565 -0.37 21.13 -4.97
N LEU A 566 0.20 20.87 -3.79
CA LEU A 566 1.60 20.42 -3.65
C LEU A 566 1.73 18.98 -3.15
N GLY A 567 0.62 18.34 -2.81
CA GLY A 567 0.58 16.97 -2.37
C GLY A 567 -0.84 16.49 -2.05
N LEU A 568 -0.91 15.29 -1.50
CA LEU A 568 -2.14 14.65 -1.03
C LEU A 568 -1.86 13.95 0.31
N GLU A 569 -2.85 13.88 1.18
CA GLU A 569 -2.79 13.11 2.43
C GLU A 569 -3.95 12.12 2.52
N LYS A 570 -3.70 10.97 3.15
CA LYS A 570 -4.73 9.96 3.45
C LYS A 570 -4.40 9.20 4.72
N GLY A 571 -4.91 9.71 5.83
CA GLY A 571 -4.75 9.10 7.16
C GLY A 571 -3.34 9.26 7.73
N GLN A 572 -2.41 8.37 7.37
CA GLN A 572 -0.98 8.48 7.71
C GLN A 572 -0.07 8.29 6.49
N GLN A 573 -0.64 8.19 5.29
CA GLN A 573 0.10 8.17 4.04
C GLN A 573 0.07 9.57 3.41
N SER A 574 1.11 9.92 2.68
CA SER A 574 1.23 11.17 1.92
C SER A 574 1.72 10.91 0.51
N ILE A 575 1.36 11.81 -0.41
CA ILE A 575 1.98 11.95 -1.72
C ILE A 575 2.52 13.37 -1.80
N SER A 576 3.83 13.52 -1.96
CA SER A 576 4.54 14.80 -1.98
C SER A 576 5.19 15.07 -3.34
N LEU A 577 5.61 16.32 -3.54
CA LEU A 577 6.36 16.75 -4.71
C LEU A 577 7.73 17.30 -4.32
N GLU A 578 8.77 16.63 -4.81
CA GLU A 578 10.13 17.13 -4.81
C GLU A 578 10.32 18.23 -5.89
N PRO A 579 11.38 19.06 -5.81
CA PRO A 579 11.52 20.28 -6.61
C PRO A 579 11.43 20.13 -8.13
N GLY A 580 11.86 18.99 -8.68
CA GLY A 580 11.80 18.66 -10.11
C GLY A 580 10.49 18.00 -10.54
N GLY A 581 9.50 17.94 -9.67
CA GLY A 581 8.23 17.26 -9.93
C GLY A 581 8.31 15.74 -9.74
N GLN A 582 9.38 15.23 -9.13
CA GLN A 582 9.42 13.82 -8.72
C GLN A 582 8.30 13.58 -7.72
N ASN A 583 7.49 12.54 -7.98
CA ASN A 583 6.37 12.20 -7.13
C ASN A 583 6.85 11.26 -6.03
N GLU A 584 6.79 11.72 -4.79
CA GLU A 584 7.10 10.95 -3.59
C GLU A 584 5.81 10.29 -3.06
N PHE A 585 5.94 9.11 -2.46
CA PHE A 585 4.92 8.50 -1.61
C PHE A 585 5.53 8.15 -0.26
N GLY A 586 4.97 8.72 0.80
CA GLY A 586 5.23 8.34 2.19
C GLY A 586 4.18 7.35 2.68
N GLY A 587 4.61 6.12 2.98
CA GLY A 587 3.77 5.10 3.61
C GLY A 587 3.52 5.38 5.09
N ALA A 588 2.50 4.75 5.65
CA ALA A 588 2.21 4.83 7.08
C ALA A 588 3.27 4.07 7.91
N PRO A 589 3.44 4.39 9.20
CA PRO A 589 4.24 3.55 10.11
C PRO A 589 3.50 2.22 10.38
N VAL A 590 3.91 1.17 9.68
CA VAL A 590 3.29 -0.17 9.70
C VAL A 590 4.15 -1.20 10.46
N GLU A 591 3.62 -2.39 10.76
CA GLU A 591 4.33 -3.40 11.56
C GLU A 591 5.05 -4.47 10.73
N THR A 592 4.54 -4.73 9.53
CA THR A 592 4.99 -5.83 8.68
C THR A 592 5.37 -5.34 7.29
N LEU A 593 6.30 -6.03 6.67
CA LEU A 593 6.73 -5.78 5.30
C LEU A 593 5.62 -6.09 4.30
N HIS A 594 4.70 -7.00 4.65
CA HIS A 594 3.45 -7.21 3.92
C HIS A 594 2.57 -5.95 3.96
N GLN A 595 2.49 -5.23 5.09
CA GLN A 595 1.78 -3.94 5.15
C GLN A 595 2.45 -2.88 4.27
N ALA A 596 3.78 -2.73 4.33
CA ALA A 596 4.49 -1.75 3.48
C ALA A 596 4.33 -2.08 1.98
N ARG A 597 4.45 -3.36 1.61
CA ARG A 597 4.25 -3.84 0.24
C ARG A 597 2.85 -3.53 -0.30
N ASP A 598 1.80 -3.77 0.48
CA ASP A 598 0.43 -3.49 0.03
C ASP A 598 0.13 -1.99 -0.08
N GLU A 599 0.77 -1.14 0.72
CA GLU A 599 0.72 0.32 0.56
C GLU A 599 1.42 0.78 -0.73
N ILE A 600 2.61 0.25 -1.02
CA ILE A 600 3.35 0.48 -2.28
C ILE A 600 2.53 0.02 -3.48
N ASP A 601 1.96 -1.20 -3.46
CA ASP A 601 1.15 -1.75 -4.55
C ASP A 601 -0.10 -0.89 -4.79
N THR A 602 -0.76 -0.44 -3.71
CA THR A 602 -1.91 0.45 -3.75
C THR A 602 -1.56 1.79 -4.41
N HIS A 603 -0.46 2.43 -4.02
CA HIS A 603 -0.01 3.69 -4.61
C HIS A 603 0.36 3.55 -6.09
N ILE A 604 1.16 2.53 -6.43
CA ILE A 604 1.59 2.26 -7.80
C ILE A 604 0.39 1.95 -8.72
N TYR A 605 -0.67 1.31 -8.20
CA TYR A 605 -1.93 1.17 -8.92
C TYR A 605 -2.61 2.53 -9.14
N GLN A 606 -2.86 3.29 -8.07
CA GLN A 606 -3.63 4.54 -8.13
C GLN A 606 -2.99 5.58 -9.06
N ILE A 607 -1.67 5.76 -8.98
CA ILE A 607 -0.96 6.72 -9.81
C ILE A 607 -0.98 6.33 -11.29
N LYS A 608 -0.86 5.04 -11.62
CA LYS A 608 -0.96 4.54 -13.00
C LYS A 608 -2.36 4.70 -13.57
N GLU A 609 -3.40 4.44 -12.77
CA GLU A 609 -4.79 4.46 -13.22
C GLU A 609 -5.34 5.88 -13.47
N VAL A 610 -4.65 6.92 -12.99
CA VAL A 610 -4.91 8.30 -13.40
C VAL A 610 -4.00 8.72 -14.56
N ALA A 611 -2.72 8.32 -14.53
CA ALA A 611 -1.73 8.67 -15.54
C ALA A 611 -1.99 8.04 -16.93
N LYS A 612 -2.63 6.87 -16.98
CA LYS A 612 -3.05 6.14 -18.20
C LYS A 612 -3.79 7.05 -19.18
N ASP A 613 -4.83 7.73 -18.69
CA ASP A 613 -5.70 8.60 -19.49
C ASP A 613 -5.02 9.95 -19.85
N MET A 614 -3.84 10.22 -19.28
CA MET A 614 -3.03 11.43 -19.49
C MET A 614 -1.82 11.21 -20.40
N GLY A 615 -1.56 9.97 -20.84
CA GLY A 615 -0.36 9.62 -21.60
C GLY A 615 0.94 9.68 -20.78
N ILE A 616 0.86 9.50 -19.45
CA ILE A 616 1.98 9.64 -18.52
C ILE A 616 2.47 8.26 -18.03
N GLY A 617 3.78 8.07 -18.00
CA GLY A 617 4.48 6.96 -17.38
C GLY A 617 5.25 7.37 -16.12
N PHE A 618 5.70 6.38 -15.35
CA PHE A 618 6.57 6.58 -14.18
C PHE A 618 7.83 5.72 -14.26
N LEU A 619 8.94 6.31 -13.85
CA LEU A 619 10.28 5.74 -13.89
C LEU A 619 10.87 5.63 -12.48
N GLY A 620 11.22 4.41 -12.08
CA GLY A 620 12.04 4.12 -10.91
C GLY A 620 13.51 3.96 -11.28
N MET A 621 14.28 5.05 -11.18
CA MET A 621 15.75 5.08 -11.29
C MET A 621 16.33 6.10 -10.32
N GLY A 622 17.56 5.90 -9.85
CA GLY A 622 18.19 6.79 -8.87
C GLY A 622 18.43 8.23 -9.37
N TYR A 623 18.59 8.39 -10.68
CA TYR A 623 18.96 9.64 -11.35
C TYR A 623 18.28 9.73 -12.72
N ASP A 624 17.92 10.93 -13.18
CA ASP A 624 17.30 11.11 -14.51
C ASP A 624 18.28 10.69 -15.62
N PRO A 625 17.94 9.70 -16.47
CA PRO A 625 18.87 9.13 -17.44
C PRO A 625 19.07 9.99 -18.69
N LYS A 626 18.21 11.00 -18.96
CA LYS A 626 18.05 11.61 -20.29
C LYS A 626 18.17 13.13 -20.30
N TRP A 627 17.59 13.83 -19.34
CA TRP A 627 17.36 15.27 -19.44
C TRP A 627 18.39 16.10 -18.68
N LYS A 628 18.64 17.31 -19.19
CA LYS A 628 19.51 18.29 -18.51
C LYS A 628 18.77 18.94 -17.35
N ASN A 629 19.52 19.50 -16.39
CA ASN A 629 18.93 20.12 -15.20
C ASN A 629 17.97 21.27 -15.57
N GLU A 630 18.31 22.02 -16.61
CA GLU A 630 17.55 23.15 -17.14
C GLU A 630 16.28 22.73 -17.88
N GLU A 631 16.18 21.45 -18.27
CA GLU A 631 15.02 20.87 -18.96
C GLU A 631 14.00 20.23 -18.00
N ILE A 632 14.35 20.06 -16.71
CA ILE A 632 13.43 19.54 -15.70
C ILE A 632 12.45 20.66 -15.27
N PRO A 633 11.12 20.43 -15.33
CA PRO A 633 10.12 21.37 -14.81
C PRO A 633 10.34 21.72 -13.34
N ARG A 634 9.87 22.89 -12.92
CA ARG A 634 10.00 23.38 -11.54
C ARG A 634 8.65 23.38 -10.83
N VAL A 635 8.60 22.85 -9.60
CA VAL A 635 7.41 22.93 -8.75
C VAL A 635 7.30 24.33 -8.12
N PRO A 636 6.16 25.04 -8.23
CA PRO A 636 6.02 26.43 -7.79
C PRO A 636 5.82 26.52 -6.26
N LYS A 637 6.90 26.34 -5.50
CA LYS A 637 6.92 26.38 -4.03
C LYS A 637 8.03 27.32 -3.53
N GLU A 638 7.69 28.28 -2.67
CA GLU A 638 8.59 29.35 -2.21
C GLU A 638 9.96 28.82 -1.74
N ARG A 639 9.95 27.80 -0.87
CA ARG A 639 11.16 27.14 -0.33
C ARG A 639 12.13 26.67 -1.43
N TYR A 640 11.63 26.21 -2.57
CA TYR A 640 12.48 25.65 -3.63
C TYR A 640 13.24 26.73 -4.39
N GLU A 641 12.69 27.95 -4.54
CA GLU A 641 13.45 29.08 -5.10
C GLU A 641 14.56 29.56 -4.15
N ILE A 642 14.36 29.50 -2.83
CA ILE A 642 15.44 29.83 -1.89
C ILE A 642 16.55 28.76 -1.96
N LEU A 643 16.21 27.47 -1.98
CA LEU A 643 17.18 26.38 -2.16
C LEU A 643 17.94 26.50 -3.49
N ARG A 644 17.26 26.81 -4.60
CA ARG A 644 17.86 27.00 -5.92
C ARG A 644 18.95 28.09 -5.93
N ASN A 645 18.75 29.17 -5.18
CA ASN A 645 19.71 30.27 -5.08
C ASN A 645 20.81 30.02 -4.04
N PHE A 646 20.55 29.18 -3.03
CA PHE A 646 21.50 28.83 -1.98
C PHE A 646 22.47 27.72 -2.40
N LEU A 647 21.97 26.61 -2.92
CA LEU A 647 22.76 25.39 -3.11
C LEU A 647 24.00 25.52 -4.03
N PRO A 648 23.99 26.30 -5.12
CA PRO A 648 25.19 26.55 -5.92
C PRO A 648 26.36 27.20 -5.15
N LYS A 649 26.10 27.77 -3.96
CA LYS A 649 27.12 28.36 -3.08
C LYS A 649 27.82 27.34 -2.19
N VAL A 650 27.21 26.17 -1.96
CA VAL A 650 27.71 25.15 -1.01
C VAL A 650 28.16 23.84 -1.67
N GLY A 651 27.66 23.52 -2.88
CA GLY A 651 28.14 22.34 -3.60
C GLY A 651 27.79 22.32 -5.09
N ARG A 652 28.70 21.72 -5.87
CA ARG A 652 28.66 21.73 -7.34
C ARG A 652 27.46 20.98 -7.92
N LEU A 653 26.97 19.94 -7.24
CA LEU A 653 25.84 19.12 -7.68
C LEU A 653 24.56 19.39 -6.87
N GLY A 654 24.50 20.52 -6.16
CA GLY A 654 23.36 20.94 -5.36
C GLY A 654 22.03 20.99 -6.12
N LEU A 655 22.05 21.49 -7.36
CA LEU A 655 20.85 21.54 -8.21
C LEU A 655 20.48 20.17 -8.79
N ASP A 656 21.43 19.24 -8.93
CA ASP A 656 21.15 17.88 -9.39
C ASP A 656 20.39 17.07 -8.34
N MET A 657 20.72 17.29 -7.06
CA MET A 657 19.97 16.73 -5.93
C MET A 657 18.49 17.14 -5.99
N LEU A 658 18.21 18.46 -6.11
CA LEU A 658 16.83 18.97 -6.16
C LEU A 658 15.99 18.39 -7.31
N TYR A 659 16.58 18.28 -8.51
CA TYR A 659 15.80 18.14 -9.74
C TYR A 659 15.96 16.80 -10.47
N ARG A 660 17.06 16.06 -10.27
CA ARG A 660 17.40 14.89 -11.09
C ARG A 660 17.59 13.59 -10.30
N MET A 661 17.11 13.48 -9.05
CA MET A 661 17.27 12.29 -8.21
C MET A 661 15.95 11.70 -7.71
N CYS A 662 15.93 10.38 -7.46
CA CYS A 662 14.85 9.65 -6.79
C CYS A 662 15.38 8.51 -5.89
N SER A 663 14.86 8.37 -4.68
CA SER A 663 15.27 7.39 -3.67
C SER A 663 14.13 6.43 -3.29
N ILE A 664 14.50 5.26 -2.76
CA ILE A 664 13.66 4.44 -1.86
C ILE A 664 14.32 4.50 -0.49
N GLN A 665 13.53 4.68 0.56
CA GLN A 665 13.99 4.93 1.92
C GLN A 665 13.12 4.16 2.92
N VAL A 666 13.67 3.82 4.08
CA VAL A 666 12.93 3.18 5.17
C VAL A 666 13.20 3.86 6.51
N ASN A 667 12.15 4.07 7.28
CA ASN A 667 12.15 4.65 8.62
C ASN A 667 11.95 3.54 9.65
N LEU A 668 12.86 3.41 10.62
CA LEU A 668 12.87 2.36 11.63
C LEU A 668 13.13 2.91 13.05
N ASP A 669 12.32 2.45 13.99
CA ASP A 669 12.39 2.78 15.41
C ASP A 669 13.56 2.14 16.19
N TYR A 670 13.92 2.79 17.29
CA TYR A 670 14.86 2.31 18.32
C TYR A 670 14.18 2.28 19.71
N GLY A 671 14.69 1.47 20.63
CA GLY A 671 14.10 1.25 21.96
C GLY A 671 14.83 1.88 23.14
N SER A 672 16.10 2.26 22.95
CA SER A 672 16.91 2.96 23.94
C SER A 672 18.06 3.70 23.24
N GLU A 673 18.83 4.49 23.97
CA GLU A 673 20.06 5.08 23.46
C GLU A 673 21.06 4.00 23.01
N ALA A 674 21.25 2.93 23.80
CA ALA A 674 22.15 1.83 23.44
C ALA A 674 21.71 1.09 22.16
N ASP A 675 20.40 0.84 21.99
CA ASP A 675 19.84 0.26 20.76
C ASP A 675 19.98 1.21 19.56
N MET A 676 19.77 2.53 19.77
CA MET A 676 20.03 3.55 18.76
C MET A 676 21.49 3.55 18.32
N ILE A 677 22.44 3.53 19.26
CA ILE A 677 23.88 3.50 18.96
C ILE A 677 24.24 2.26 18.14
N LYS A 678 23.80 1.06 18.56
CA LYS A 678 24.00 -0.18 17.78
C LYS A 678 23.45 -0.05 16.36
N LYS A 679 22.18 0.35 16.21
CA LYS A 679 21.50 0.43 14.92
C LYS A 679 22.08 1.52 14.01
N LEU A 680 22.47 2.66 14.55
CA LEU A 680 23.06 3.76 13.78
C LEU A 680 24.48 3.40 13.30
N ARG A 681 25.32 2.80 14.15
CA ARG A 681 26.64 2.26 13.74
C ARG A 681 26.49 1.19 12.66
N ALA A 682 25.60 0.22 12.87
CA ALA A 682 25.29 -0.85 11.92
C ALA A 682 24.80 -0.31 10.58
N SER A 683 23.82 0.59 10.58
CA SER A 683 23.27 1.15 9.34
C SER A 683 24.29 2.05 8.61
N LEU A 684 24.99 2.96 9.29
CA LEU A 684 26.02 3.79 8.66
C LEU A 684 27.12 2.95 8.01
N ALA A 685 27.65 1.93 8.71
CA ALA A 685 28.69 1.08 8.15
C ALA A 685 28.22 0.25 6.95
N LEU A 686 26.97 -0.21 6.96
CA LEU A 686 26.39 -1.00 5.87
C LEU A 686 25.77 -0.17 4.72
N GLN A 687 25.62 1.15 4.85
CA GLN A 687 25.00 1.94 3.78
C GLN A 687 25.71 1.82 2.41
N PRO A 688 27.05 1.79 2.31
CA PRO A 688 27.72 1.52 1.04
C PRO A 688 27.34 0.18 0.40
N ILE A 689 27.00 -0.84 1.20
CA ILE A 689 26.52 -2.14 0.71
C ILE A 689 25.08 -2.02 0.20
N ALA A 690 24.20 -1.28 0.88
CA ALA A 690 22.88 -0.99 0.36
C ALA A 690 22.95 -0.16 -0.95
N THR A 691 23.77 0.90 -0.99
CA THR A 691 24.04 1.66 -2.21
C THR A 691 24.52 0.76 -3.36
N ALA A 692 25.39 -0.22 -3.10
CA ALA A 692 25.83 -1.18 -4.11
C ALA A 692 24.73 -2.16 -4.54
N LEU A 693 23.97 -2.74 -3.61
CA LEU A 693 22.88 -3.69 -3.90
C LEU A 693 21.76 -3.05 -4.72
N PHE A 694 21.43 -1.79 -4.42
CA PHE A 694 20.33 -1.04 -5.02
C PHE A 694 20.76 -0.11 -6.17
N ALA A 695 22.04 -0.10 -6.57
CA ALA A 695 22.56 0.78 -7.62
C ALA A 695 21.77 0.68 -8.94
N ASN A 696 21.13 1.80 -9.33
CA ASN A 696 20.16 1.86 -10.43
C ASN A 696 20.16 3.22 -11.13
N SER A 697 21.33 3.84 -11.31
CA SER A 697 21.43 5.14 -11.99
C SER A 697 22.70 5.34 -12.85
N PRO A 698 22.97 4.46 -13.83
CA PRO A 698 24.21 4.49 -14.62
C PRO A 698 24.24 5.48 -15.79
N PHE A 699 23.12 6.15 -16.08
CA PHE A 699 23.01 7.11 -17.19
C PHE A 699 22.86 8.55 -16.71
N ALA A 700 23.29 9.49 -17.53
CA ALA A 700 22.97 10.90 -17.45
C ALA A 700 23.01 11.48 -18.87
N GLU A 701 22.06 12.36 -19.21
CA GLU A 701 22.03 13.07 -20.50
C GLU A 701 22.12 12.11 -21.72
N GLY A 702 21.48 10.95 -21.59
CA GLY A 702 21.39 9.90 -22.61
C GLY A 702 22.59 8.96 -22.70
N LYS A 703 23.59 9.07 -21.82
CA LYS A 703 24.85 8.31 -21.91
C LYS A 703 25.29 7.70 -20.58
N PRO A 704 26.06 6.60 -20.59
CA PRO A 704 26.77 6.08 -19.42
C PRO A 704 27.59 7.17 -18.72
N ASN A 705 27.39 7.33 -17.41
CA ASN A 705 27.94 8.46 -16.64
C ASN A 705 29.20 8.13 -15.83
N GLY A 706 29.70 6.88 -15.91
CA GLY A 706 30.88 6.40 -15.19
C GLY A 706 30.62 5.88 -13.77
N TYR A 707 29.37 5.88 -13.31
CA TYR A 707 28.94 5.36 -12.01
C TYR A 707 27.85 4.30 -12.18
N LEU A 708 27.61 3.51 -11.14
CA LEU A 708 26.46 2.62 -11.01
C LEU A 708 25.33 3.30 -10.21
N SER A 709 25.68 4.05 -9.16
CA SER A 709 24.80 5.02 -8.50
C SER A 709 25.39 6.43 -8.62
N LYS A 710 25.08 7.11 -9.72
CA LYS A 710 25.26 8.56 -9.87
C LYS A 710 24.51 9.37 -8.81
N ARG A 711 23.37 8.87 -8.32
CA ARG A 711 22.63 9.48 -7.21
C ARG A 711 23.47 9.57 -5.94
N SER A 712 24.11 8.47 -5.51
CA SER A 712 25.00 8.49 -4.34
C SER A 712 26.23 9.38 -4.57
N GLN A 713 26.74 9.44 -5.81
CA GLN A 713 27.82 10.37 -6.18
C GLN A 713 27.44 11.85 -5.97
N VAL A 714 26.21 12.26 -6.30
CA VAL A 714 25.75 13.65 -6.11
C VAL A 714 25.77 14.05 -4.62
N TRP A 715 25.42 13.14 -3.71
CA TRP A 715 25.52 13.36 -2.25
C TRP A 715 26.97 13.50 -1.73
N MET A 716 27.99 13.35 -2.59
CA MET A 716 29.39 13.64 -2.27
C MET A 716 29.85 15.04 -2.73
N GLU A 717 29.01 15.79 -3.45
CA GLU A 717 29.31 17.14 -3.95
C GLU A 717 28.16 18.12 -3.67
N PHE A 718 27.48 17.92 -2.54
CA PHE A 718 26.24 18.61 -2.17
C PHE A 718 26.43 19.72 -1.13
N ASP A 719 26.77 19.36 0.11
CA ASP A 719 27.07 20.24 1.23
C ASP A 719 27.68 19.36 2.34
N ASP A 720 28.98 19.51 2.58
CA ASP A 720 29.74 18.68 3.52
C ASP A 720 29.34 18.90 5.00
N SER A 721 28.68 20.01 5.32
CA SER A 721 28.22 20.29 6.70
C SER A 721 27.09 19.36 7.17
N ARG A 722 26.31 18.82 6.21
CA ARG A 722 25.04 18.13 6.46
C ARG A 722 24.94 16.74 5.80
N THR A 723 26.01 16.21 5.24
CA THR A 723 26.03 14.92 4.52
C THR A 723 27.11 13.97 5.05
N GLY A 724 27.13 12.73 4.54
CA GLY A 724 28.22 11.77 4.80
C GLY A 724 27.99 10.78 5.95
N MET A 725 29.10 10.21 6.43
CA MET A 725 29.16 8.99 7.26
C MET A 725 29.16 9.21 8.78
N LEU A 726 29.06 10.47 9.26
CA LEU A 726 29.05 10.85 10.68
C LEU A 726 30.09 10.09 11.53
N HIS A 727 31.38 10.23 11.21
CA HIS A 727 32.42 9.35 11.77
C HIS A 727 32.46 9.28 13.31
N PHE A 728 32.10 10.38 14.00
CA PHE A 728 32.04 10.46 15.45
C PHE A 728 31.02 9.51 16.09
N VAL A 729 30.06 8.98 15.33
CA VAL A 729 29.11 7.95 15.80
C VAL A 729 29.82 6.67 16.26
N PHE A 730 31.04 6.43 15.76
CA PHE A 730 31.84 5.27 16.10
C PHE A 730 32.77 5.50 17.31
N ASP A 731 32.81 6.71 17.87
CA ASP A 731 33.58 7.02 19.08
C ASP A 731 32.85 6.48 20.32
N ASP A 732 33.58 5.99 21.33
CA ASP A 732 33.00 5.37 22.54
C ASP A 732 32.11 6.31 23.36
N SER A 733 32.30 7.63 23.21
CA SER A 733 31.52 8.67 23.88
C SER A 733 30.20 9.03 23.16
N PHE A 734 29.89 8.42 22.01
CA PHE A 734 28.72 8.78 21.21
C PHE A 734 27.40 8.42 21.89
N GLY A 735 26.50 9.41 21.99
CA GLY A 735 25.10 9.25 22.39
C GLY A 735 24.19 10.34 21.82
N PHE A 736 22.97 10.47 22.36
CA PHE A 736 22.02 11.52 22.01
C PHE A 736 22.61 12.92 22.19
N GLU A 737 23.36 13.14 23.28
CA GLU A 737 23.98 14.45 23.57
C GLU A 737 24.99 14.86 22.49
N THR A 738 25.89 13.95 22.09
CA THR A 738 26.89 14.20 21.04
C THR A 738 26.22 14.49 19.70
N PHE A 739 25.11 13.80 19.38
CA PHE A 739 24.35 14.08 18.17
C PHE A 739 23.62 15.43 18.23
N VAL A 740 23.12 15.84 19.40
CA VAL A 740 22.54 17.17 19.61
C VAL A 740 23.60 18.24 19.41
N ASP A 741 24.82 18.09 19.94
CA ASP A 741 25.90 19.06 19.68
C ASP A 741 26.25 19.17 18.19
N TYR A 742 26.40 18.03 17.49
CA TYR A 742 26.57 18.04 16.04
C TYR A 742 25.43 18.80 15.33
N ALA A 743 24.18 18.46 15.62
CA ALA A 743 23.02 19.06 14.96
C ALA A 743 22.83 20.55 15.33
N LEU A 744 23.25 20.98 16.53
CA LEU A 744 23.26 22.38 16.93
C LEU A 744 24.20 23.23 16.06
N ASP A 745 25.33 22.66 15.66
CA ASP A 745 26.41 23.34 14.94
C ASP A 745 26.31 23.20 13.41
N VAL A 746 25.42 22.35 12.88
CA VAL A 746 25.06 22.36 11.45
C VAL A 746 24.40 23.70 11.09
N PRO A 747 24.87 24.42 10.05
CA PRO A 747 24.24 25.66 9.61
C PRO A 747 22.78 25.47 9.21
N MET A 748 21.89 26.31 9.76
CA MET A 748 20.48 26.29 9.42
C MET A 748 20.26 26.78 7.98
N LEU A 749 19.36 26.12 7.25
CA LEU A 749 18.88 26.65 5.97
C LEU A 749 17.81 27.70 6.19
N PHE A 750 16.71 27.34 6.85
CA PHE A 750 15.56 28.22 7.04
C PHE A 750 14.93 28.08 8.42
N VAL A 751 14.31 29.18 8.85
CA VAL A 751 13.30 29.22 9.92
C VAL A 751 11.93 29.53 9.30
N ARG A 752 10.85 29.02 9.88
CA ARG A 752 9.48 29.27 9.40
C ARG A 752 8.76 30.24 10.35
N ARG A 753 8.34 31.40 9.85
CA ARG A 753 7.54 32.38 10.60
C ARG A 753 6.43 32.93 9.71
N GLN A 754 5.22 33.10 10.25
CA GLN A 754 4.05 33.63 9.54
C GLN A 754 3.83 33.00 8.14
N ASN A 755 3.95 31.67 8.07
CA ASN A 755 3.89 30.85 6.84
C ASN A 755 4.94 31.13 5.75
N LYS A 756 5.98 31.93 6.03
CA LYS A 756 7.11 32.18 5.12
C LYS A 756 8.37 31.42 5.52
N HIS A 757 9.21 31.12 4.54
CA HIS A 757 10.55 30.58 4.75
C HIS A 757 11.58 31.71 4.76
N ILE A 758 12.29 31.87 5.88
CA ILE A 758 13.31 32.90 6.06
C ILE A 758 14.69 32.22 6.07
N LEU A 759 15.58 32.65 5.18
CA LEU A 759 16.95 32.13 5.06
C LEU A 759 17.79 32.56 6.28
N CYS A 760 18.49 31.61 6.91
CA CYS A 760 19.30 31.86 8.12
C CYS A 760 20.77 32.24 7.84
N ASP A 761 21.15 32.35 6.55
CA ASP A 761 22.46 32.81 6.02
C ASP A 761 23.69 32.32 6.80
N GLY A 762 23.77 31.00 7.03
CA GLY A 762 24.92 30.35 7.65
C GLY A 762 24.92 30.31 9.18
N LYS A 763 23.95 30.94 9.86
CA LYS A 763 23.77 30.84 11.32
C LYS A 763 23.40 29.42 11.75
N THR A 764 23.80 29.05 12.95
CA THR A 764 23.58 27.73 13.54
C THR A 764 22.30 27.70 14.39
N PHE A 765 21.84 26.50 14.77
CA PHE A 765 20.73 26.40 15.73
C PHE A 765 21.17 26.84 17.13
N ARG A 766 22.47 26.73 17.45
CA ARG A 766 23.08 27.29 18.66
C ARG A 766 22.94 28.81 18.72
N ASP A 767 23.24 29.52 17.62
CA ASP A 767 23.01 30.98 17.52
C ASP A 767 21.55 31.34 17.77
N PHE A 768 20.61 30.53 17.25
CA PHE A 768 19.18 30.75 17.45
C PHE A 768 18.77 30.54 18.92
N MET A 769 19.26 29.49 19.59
CA MET A 769 19.03 29.28 21.03
C MET A 769 19.51 30.46 21.88
N GLU A 770 20.54 31.18 21.43
CA GLU A 770 21.10 32.37 22.08
C GLU A 770 20.42 33.69 21.65
N GLY A 771 19.40 33.65 20.78
CA GLY A 771 18.70 34.83 20.26
C GLY A 771 19.49 35.65 19.22
N LYS A 772 20.58 35.09 18.68
CA LYS A 772 21.56 35.75 17.78
C LYS A 772 21.28 35.52 16.28
N LEU A 773 20.05 35.19 15.95
CA LEU A 773 19.63 34.97 14.57
C LEU A 773 19.29 36.32 13.90
N ASP A 774 20.17 36.82 13.04
CA ASP A 774 20.05 38.18 12.46
C ASP A 774 18.73 38.40 11.69
N CYS A 775 18.15 37.34 11.13
CA CYS A 775 16.86 37.40 10.44
C CYS A 775 15.63 37.35 11.36
N LEU A 776 15.79 37.04 12.65
CA LEU A 776 14.76 37.11 13.71
C LEU A 776 15.39 37.62 15.04
N PRO A 777 15.79 38.90 15.14
CA PRO A 777 16.55 39.40 16.28
C PRO A 777 15.80 39.24 17.61
N GLY A 778 16.40 38.53 18.57
CA GLY A 778 15.82 38.31 19.90
C GLY A 778 14.68 37.28 19.96
N GLU A 779 14.34 36.59 18.87
CA GLU A 779 13.48 35.40 18.95
C GLU A 779 14.26 34.16 19.38
N PHE A 780 13.57 33.24 20.06
CA PHE A 780 14.10 31.95 20.47
C PHE A 780 13.43 30.80 19.71
N PRO A 781 14.11 29.66 19.51
CA PRO A 781 13.58 28.53 18.76
C PRO A 781 12.46 27.81 19.50
N THR A 782 11.54 27.26 18.71
CA THR A 782 10.51 26.31 19.15
C THR A 782 10.91 24.86 18.85
N MET A 783 10.20 23.88 19.41
CA MET A 783 10.44 22.47 19.11
C MET A 783 10.10 22.12 17.64
N ASP A 784 9.21 22.89 17.02
CA ASP A 784 8.92 22.79 15.59
C ASP A 784 10.11 23.29 14.74
N ASP A 785 10.80 24.35 15.18
CA ASP A 785 12.03 24.82 14.53
C ASP A 785 13.14 23.76 14.61
N TRP A 786 13.29 23.09 15.76
CA TRP A 786 14.25 21.98 15.92
C TRP A 786 13.92 20.80 14.99
N ASN A 787 12.66 20.36 15.00
CA ASN A 787 12.19 19.29 14.14
C ASN A 787 12.39 19.63 12.64
N TYR A 788 12.16 20.88 12.27
CA TYR A 788 12.37 21.39 10.91
C TYR A 788 13.86 21.42 10.53
N HIS A 789 14.73 21.92 11.42
CA HIS A 789 16.18 21.93 11.22
C HIS A 789 16.77 20.53 11.01
N LEU A 790 16.40 19.56 11.84
CA LEU A 790 16.77 18.15 11.66
C LEU A 790 16.33 17.57 10.30
N GLY A 791 15.23 18.08 9.72
CA GLY A 791 14.79 17.73 8.37
C GLY A 791 15.69 18.26 7.25
N THR A 792 16.64 19.15 7.55
CA THR A 792 17.64 19.70 6.62
C THR A 792 19.02 19.05 6.71
N ILE A 793 19.17 18.01 7.54
CA ILE A 793 20.37 17.16 7.60
C ILE A 793 20.13 15.98 6.65
N PHE A 794 21.12 15.62 5.82
CA PHE A 794 21.01 14.67 4.72
C PHE A 794 22.16 13.64 4.70
N THR A 795 22.45 13.06 5.86
CA THR A 795 23.46 12.01 6.06
C THR A 795 23.01 10.66 5.47
N GLU A 796 23.94 9.72 5.29
CA GLU A 796 23.63 8.39 4.71
C GLU A 796 22.60 7.60 5.55
N VAL A 797 22.61 7.83 6.86
CA VAL A 797 21.51 7.50 7.76
C VAL A 797 21.12 8.80 8.48
N ARG A 798 19.87 9.22 8.34
CA ARG A 798 19.34 10.40 9.03
C ARG A 798 18.74 9.97 10.36
N PHE A 799 19.02 10.74 11.41
CA PHE A 799 18.59 10.42 12.76
C PHE A 799 17.63 11.51 13.27
N ARG A 800 16.40 11.09 13.60
CA ARG A 800 15.30 11.89 14.18
C ARG A 800 14.73 11.08 15.36
N LYS A 801 13.41 11.11 15.62
CA LYS A 801 12.76 10.16 16.56
C LYS A 801 12.72 8.70 16.07
N TYR A 802 13.40 8.43 14.96
CA TYR A 802 13.55 7.18 14.25
C TYR A 802 14.86 7.29 13.43
N LEU A 803 15.38 6.16 12.96
CA LEU A 803 16.49 6.09 12.01
C LEU A 803 15.93 5.97 10.59
N GLU A 804 16.52 6.68 9.66
CA GLU A 804 16.07 6.74 8.27
C GLU A 804 17.24 6.39 7.34
N MET A 805 17.06 5.31 6.56
CA MET A 805 18.10 4.72 5.74
C MET A 805 18.01 5.26 4.31
N ARG A 806 18.94 6.15 3.94
CA ARG A 806 18.87 7.01 2.74
C ARG A 806 19.79 6.60 1.58
N GLY A 807 20.65 5.59 1.72
CA GLY A 807 21.65 5.24 0.69
C GLY A 807 21.08 4.81 -0.68
N ALA A 808 19.90 4.18 -0.71
CA ALA A 808 19.42 3.45 -1.89
C ALA A 808 18.77 4.31 -3.00
N ASP A 809 19.10 3.97 -4.25
CA ASP A 809 18.41 4.44 -5.45
C ASP A 809 17.02 3.80 -5.56
N THR A 810 16.00 4.56 -5.96
CA THR A 810 14.69 3.97 -6.30
C THR A 810 14.81 3.02 -7.49
N GLY A 811 13.85 2.10 -7.63
CA GLY A 811 13.90 1.07 -8.68
C GLY A 811 12.56 0.41 -9.01
N PRO A 812 12.58 -0.77 -9.65
CA PRO A 812 11.39 -1.58 -9.89
C PRO A 812 10.71 -2.00 -8.60
N ILE A 813 9.47 -2.44 -8.73
CA ILE A 813 8.61 -2.76 -7.58
C ILE A 813 9.23 -3.78 -6.60
N GLY A 814 10.00 -4.76 -7.08
CA GLY A 814 10.73 -5.72 -6.24
C GLY A 814 11.75 -5.05 -5.31
N THR A 815 12.54 -4.10 -5.83
CA THR A 815 13.47 -3.30 -5.02
C THR A 815 12.76 -2.39 -4.00
N LEU A 816 11.53 -1.94 -4.28
CA LEU A 816 10.76 -1.15 -3.31
C LEU A 816 10.35 -1.99 -2.09
N TYR A 817 10.10 -3.29 -2.26
CA TYR A 817 9.89 -4.22 -1.14
C TYR A 817 11.21 -4.64 -0.47
N ALA A 818 12.28 -4.81 -1.27
CA ALA A 818 13.54 -5.36 -0.81
C ALA A 818 14.30 -4.43 0.14
N LEU A 819 14.25 -3.09 -0.05
CA LEU A 819 14.95 -2.16 0.85
C LEU A 819 14.43 -2.24 2.31
N PRO A 820 13.13 -2.06 2.59
CA PRO A 820 12.66 -2.17 3.97
C PRO A 820 12.87 -3.57 4.51
N ALA A 821 12.76 -4.62 3.68
CA ALA A 821 13.04 -5.99 4.09
C ALA A 821 14.49 -6.19 4.54
N PHE A 822 15.46 -5.64 3.80
CA PHE A 822 16.88 -5.71 4.12
C PHE A 822 17.17 -5.09 5.48
N TRP A 823 16.72 -3.86 5.72
CA TRP A 823 17.00 -3.17 6.98
C TRP A 823 16.21 -3.71 8.17
N VAL A 824 14.97 -4.16 7.98
CA VAL A 824 14.18 -4.80 9.05
C VAL A 824 14.80 -6.14 9.45
N GLY A 825 15.27 -6.93 8.48
CA GLY A 825 15.96 -8.19 8.73
C GLY A 825 17.26 -8.03 9.51
N LEU A 826 17.99 -6.93 9.29
CA LEU A 826 19.24 -6.63 9.98
C LEU A 826 19.04 -5.98 11.36
N LEU A 827 18.12 -5.01 11.47
CA LEU A 827 18.04 -4.13 12.62
C LEU A 827 16.95 -4.50 13.63
N TYR A 828 15.93 -5.29 13.24
CA TYR A 828 14.83 -5.70 14.15
C TYR A 828 15.00 -7.10 14.72
N ASP A 829 16.06 -7.81 14.35
CA ASP A 829 16.50 -9.06 14.96
C ASP A 829 17.82 -8.84 15.72
N GLU A 830 17.89 -9.24 16.99
CA GLU A 830 19.06 -8.96 17.84
C GLU A 830 20.30 -9.76 17.37
N THR A 831 20.10 -10.98 16.88
CA THR A 831 21.20 -11.81 16.38
C THR A 831 21.78 -11.23 15.09
N SER A 832 20.95 -10.81 14.14
CA SER A 832 21.42 -10.13 12.92
C SER A 832 22.10 -8.81 13.23
N LEU A 833 21.53 -8.01 14.15
CA LEU A 833 22.14 -6.73 14.56
C LEU A 833 23.50 -6.95 15.23
N GLN A 834 23.61 -7.93 16.14
CA GLN A 834 24.87 -8.23 16.81
C GLN A 834 25.92 -8.78 15.83
N ASN A 835 25.54 -9.69 14.92
CA ASN A 835 26.44 -10.18 13.86
C ASN A 835 27.01 -9.03 13.01
N VAL A 836 26.19 -8.01 12.70
CA VAL A 836 26.65 -6.81 11.99
C VAL A 836 27.59 -5.98 12.85
N VAL A 837 27.24 -5.71 14.11
CA VAL A 837 28.09 -4.97 15.06
C VAL A 837 29.46 -5.64 15.21
N ASP A 838 29.51 -6.96 15.32
CA ASP A 838 30.73 -7.74 15.43
C ASP A 838 31.54 -7.71 14.11
N MET A 839 30.87 -7.77 12.96
CA MET A 839 31.51 -7.67 11.63
C MET A 839 32.18 -6.31 11.39
N ILE A 840 31.59 -5.21 11.88
CA ILE A 840 32.09 -3.85 11.63
C ILE A 840 33.01 -3.33 12.74
N ALA A 841 33.22 -4.10 13.80
CA ALA A 841 33.96 -3.68 15.00
C ALA A 841 35.42 -3.28 14.71
N ASP A 842 36.05 -3.90 13.70
CA ASP A 842 37.42 -3.58 13.28
C ASP A 842 37.48 -2.70 12.01
N TRP A 843 36.34 -2.23 11.47
CA TRP A 843 36.34 -1.38 10.28
C TRP A 843 36.87 0.00 10.64
N THR A 844 37.85 0.51 9.89
CA THR A 844 38.38 1.85 10.16
C THR A 844 37.48 2.97 9.61
N ARG A 845 37.75 4.21 10.03
CA ARG A 845 37.11 5.41 9.47
C ARG A 845 37.35 5.50 7.96
N GLU A 846 38.59 5.25 7.55
CA GLU A 846 39.08 5.30 6.17
C GLU A 846 38.46 4.19 5.33
N GLU A 847 38.31 2.98 5.89
CA GLU A 847 37.61 1.88 5.24
C GLU A 847 36.13 2.21 4.97
N ARG A 848 35.40 2.70 5.98
CA ARG A 848 34.00 3.14 5.81
C ARG A 848 33.87 4.25 4.77
N GLN A 849 34.78 5.23 4.77
CA GLN A 849 34.77 6.33 3.81
C GLN A 849 35.14 5.86 2.39
N MET A 850 36.13 4.97 2.25
CA MET A 850 36.51 4.37 0.96
C MET A 850 35.33 3.63 0.34
N LEU A 851 34.62 2.81 1.13
CA LEU A 851 33.42 2.11 0.67
C LEU A 851 32.35 3.09 0.18
N ARG A 852 32.08 4.20 0.90
CA ARG A 852 31.15 5.25 0.43
C ARG A 852 31.58 5.86 -0.90
N VAL A 853 32.87 6.05 -1.14
CA VAL A 853 33.38 6.71 -2.36
C VAL A 853 33.43 5.77 -3.57
N GLU A 854 33.74 4.49 -3.36
CA GLU A 854 33.99 3.53 -4.45
C GLU A 854 32.80 2.61 -4.78
N ALA A 855 31.92 2.30 -3.81
CA ALA A 855 30.70 1.52 -4.07
C ALA A 855 29.76 2.19 -5.11
N PRO A 856 29.60 3.53 -5.16
CA PRO A 856 28.83 4.18 -6.23
C PRO A 856 29.41 3.98 -7.64
N LYS A 857 30.71 3.71 -7.76
CA LYS A 857 31.41 3.49 -9.05
C LYS A 857 31.44 2.02 -9.46
N THR A 858 31.70 1.13 -8.50
CA THR A 858 32.05 -0.27 -8.76
C THR A 858 31.09 -1.28 -8.13
N GLY A 859 30.11 -0.82 -7.35
CA GLY A 859 29.04 -1.66 -6.79
C GLY A 859 29.61 -2.78 -5.92
N LEU A 860 29.10 -3.99 -6.10
CA LEU A 860 29.59 -5.16 -5.38
C LEU A 860 31.01 -5.60 -5.80
N LYS A 861 31.57 -5.02 -6.87
CA LYS A 861 32.94 -5.28 -7.35
C LYS A 861 33.97 -4.34 -6.71
N THR A 862 33.58 -3.46 -5.79
CA THR A 862 34.54 -2.70 -4.97
C THR A 862 35.48 -3.65 -4.22
N PRO A 863 36.81 -3.52 -4.36
CA PRO A 863 37.76 -4.28 -3.55
C PRO A 863 37.64 -3.88 -2.07
N PHE A 864 37.54 -4.86 -1.19
CA PHE A 864 37.51 -4.61 0.25
C PHE A 864 38.34 -5.66 0.99
N ARG A 865 39.37 -5.19 1.70
CA ARG A 865 40.38 -6.02 2.38
C ARG A 865 40.95 -7.10 1.44
N GLY A 866 40.75 -8.37 1.76
CA GLY A 866 41.26 -9.51 0.99
C GLY A 866 40.37 -9.97 -0.16
N GLY A 867 39.21 -9.33 -0.39
CA GLY A 867 38.18 -9.80 -1.31
C GLY A 867 37.38 -8.67 -1.96
N LEU A 868 36.11 -8.94 -2.27
CA LEU A 868 35.19 -7.98 -2.87
C LEU A 868 34.03 -7.66 -1.92
N LEU A 869 33.47 -6.46 -2.04
CA LEU A 869 32.28 -6.03 -1.27
C LEU A 869 31.09 -7.00 -1.44
N ARG A 870 31.00 -7.68 -2.59
CA ARG A 870 30.09 -8.81 -2.85
C ARG A 870 30.08 -9.87 -1.74
N GLU A 871 31.25 -10.26 -1.25
CA GLU A 871 31.39 -11.34 -0.26
C GLU A 871 30.83 -10.91 1.10
N VAL A 872 31.02 -9.63 1.47
CA VAL A 872 30.37 -9.03 2.64
C VAL A 872 28.86 -8.94 2.42
N ALA A 873 28.42 -8.49 1.24
CA ALA A 873 27.00 -8.36 0.90
C ALA A 873 26.25 -9.69 0.93
N GLU A 874 26.86 -10.80 0.48
CA GLU A 874 26.27 -12.15 0.54
C GLU A 874 26.02 -12.58 2.00
N VAL A 875 26.97 -12.34 2.90
CA VAL A 875 26.82 -12.61 4.34
C VAL A 875 25.76 -11.71 4.98
N VAL A 876 25.76 -10.41 4.66
CA VAL A 876 24.82 -9.44 5.22
C VAL A 876 23.38 -9.70 4.73
N VAL A 877 23.16 -9.99 3.44
CA VAL A 877 21.83 -10.35 2.92
C VAL A 877 21.35 -11.68 3.52
N LYS A 878 22.25 -12.65 3.75
CA LYS A 878 21.92 -13.87 4.49
C LYS A 878 21.43 -13.56 5.91
N TRP A 879 22.12 -12.70 6.67
CA TRP A 879 21.65 -12.31 8.01
C TRP A 879 20.35 -11.51 7.99
N ALA A 880 20.13 -10.67 6.98
CA ALA A 880 18.84 -10.01 6.78
C ALA A 880 17.72 -11.06 6.62
N LYS A 881 17.96 -12.09 5.79
CA LYS A 881 17.01 -13.20 5.54
C LYS A 881 16.72 -14.00 6.80
N GLU A 882 17.75 -14.42 7.53
CA GLU A 882 17.62 -15.14 8.78
C GLU A 882 16.89 -14.32 9.87
N GLY A 883 17.07 -12.99 9.90
CA GLY A 883 16.36 -12.10 10.81
C GLY A 883 14.86 -11.96 10.49
N LEU A 884 14.50 -11.92 9.20
CA LEU A 884 13.10 -11.99 8.75
C LEU A 884 12.46 -13.36 9.01
N GLU A 885 13.24 -14.44 8.94
CA GLU A 885 12.80 -15.79 9.32
C GLU A 885 12.57 -15.88 10.84
N ARG A 886 13.47 -15.33 11.67
CA ARG A 886 13.29 -15.23 13.14
C ARG A 886 12.14 -14.33 13.57
N ARG A 887 11.77 -13.31 12.77
CA ARG A 887 10.52 -12.55 12.95
C ARG A 887 9.26 -13.42 12.77
N GLY A 888 9.34 -14.58 12.10
CA GLY A 888 8.25 -15.55 11.99
C GLY A 888 7.11 -15.17 11.03
N LEU A 889 7.21 -14.02 10.35
CA LEU A 889 6.13 -13.44 9.54
C LEU A 889 6.15 -13.83 8.05
N LYS A 890 7.03 -14.77 7.65
CA LYS A 890 7.26 -15.18 6.25
C LYS A 890 7.63 -14.02 5.30
N GLU A 891 8.35 -13.03 5.83
CA GLU A 891 8.75 -11.81 5.10
C GLU A 891 10.03 -11.97 4.26
N SER A 892 10.77 -13.07 4.42
CA SER A 892 12.07 -13.31 3.78
C SER A 892 12.04 -13.35 2.24
N VAL A 893 10.88 -13.64 1.64
CA VAL A 893 10.66 -13.64 0.19
C VAL A 893 10.92 -12.27 -0.47
N TYR A 894 10.81 -11.17 0.28
CA TYR A 894 11.09 -9.82 -0.25
C TYR A 894 12.58 -9.57 -0.53
N LEU A 895 13.47 -10.46 -0.10
CA LEU A 895 14.92 -10.36 -0.34
C LEU A 895 15.39 -11.10 -1.61
N ASP A 896 14.54 -11.91 -2.25
CA ASP A 896 14.96 -12.83 -3.32
C ASP A 896 15.68 -12.12 -4.49
N GLU A 897 15.27 -10.91 -4.87
CA GLU A 897 15.93 -10.12 -5.93
C GLU A 897 17.34 -9.67 -5.53
N ILE A 898 17.52 -9.18 -4.28
CA ILE A 898 18.82 -8.69 -3.82
C ILE A 898 19.76 -9.82 -3.35
N GLU A 899 19.21 -10.99 -2.98
CA GLU A 899 19.99 -12.21 -2.74
C GLU A 899 20.66 -12.69 -4.03
N GLU A 900 19.98 -12.64 -5.18
CA GLU A 900 20.59 -12.96 -6.47
C GLU A 900 21.61 -11.90 -6.89
N ILE A 901 21.36 -10.60 -6.64
CA ILE A 901 22.37 -9.54 -6.88
C ILE A 901 23.62 -9.76 -6.01
N ALA A 902 23.46 -10.11 -4.73
CA ALA A 902 24.57 -10.40 -3.82
C ALA A 902 25.40 -11.60 -4.30
N LYS A 903 24.76 -12.73 -4.67
CA LYS A 903 25.45 -13.92 -5.18
C LYS A 903 26.21 -13.66 -6.48
N THR A 904 25.54 -13.02 -7.45
CA THR A 904 26.11 -12.77 -8.79
C THR A 904 27.15 -11.66 -8.80
N GLY A 905 27.01 -10.66 -7.92
CA GLY A 905 27.78 -9.42 -7.99
C GLY A 905 27.41 -8.55 -9.20
N GLU A 906 26.25 -8.78 -9.83
CA GLU A 906 25.76 -8.03 -10.99
C GLU A 906 24.58 -7.15 -10.58
N THR A 907 24.86 -5.86 -10.36
CA THR A 907 23.89 -4.85 -9.98
C THR A 907 22.86 -4.56 -11.08
N ARG A 908 21.75 -3.91 -10.72
CA ARG A 908 20.77 -3.47 -11.72
C ARG A 908 21.37 -2.46 -12.71
N ALA A 909 22.17 -1.51 -12.23
CA ALA A 909 22.89 -0.56 -13.07
C ALA A 909 23.78 -1.24 -14.13
N GLU A 910 24.48 -2.33 -13.78
CA GLU A 910 25.28 -3.10 -14.74
C GLU A 910 24.43 -3.83 -15.78
N LYS A 911 23.28 -4.40 -15.37
CA LYS A 911 22.30 -4.99 -16.30
C LYS A 911 21.76 -3.95 -17.29
N LEU A 912 21.46 -2.74 -16.82
CA LEU A 912 21.04 -1.63 -17.68
C LEU A 912 22.16 -1.18 -18.65
N LEU A 913 23.40 -1.07 -18.17
CA LEU A 913 24.56 -0.75 -19.03
C LEU A 913 24.78 -1.81 -20.11
N LYS A 914 24.65 -3.09 -19.74
CA LYS A 914 24.73 -4.19 -20.70
C LYS A 914 23.66 -4.07 -21.80
N LEU A 915 22.41 -3.87 -21.42
CA LEU A 915 21.31 -3.66 -22.38
C LEU A 915 21.54 -2.42 -23.26
N TYR A 916 22.09 -1.33 -22.70
CA TYR A 916 22.46 -0.13 -23.48
C TYR A 916 23.48 -0.42 -24.58
N TYR A 917 24.51 -1.22 -24.28
CA TYR A 917 25.55 -1.57 -25.26
C TYR A 917 25.16 -2.70 -26.22
N GLU A 918 24.34 -3.67 -25.78
CA GLU A 918 24.02 -4.89 -26.54
C GLU A 918 22.67 -4.84 -27.28
N GLU A 919 21.63 -4.23 -26.70
CA GLU A 919 20.24 -4.33 -27.18
C GLU A 919 19.59 -2.99 -27.57
N TRP A 920 19.99 -1.87 -26.94
CA TRP A 920 19.33 -0.57 -27.12
C TRP A 920 20.04 0.36 -28.10
N GLU A 921 21.01 -0.14 -28.87
CA GLU A 921 21.76 0.64 -29.87
C GLU A 921 22.44 1.90 -29.29
N GLN A 922 22.87 1.83 -28.02
CA GLN A 922 23.44 2.96 -27.27
C GLN A 922 22.50 4.17 -27.14
N ASN A 923 21.20 3.91 -27.00
CA ASN A 923 20.18 4.93 -26.78
C ASN A 923 19.31 4.59 -25.56
N VAL A 924 19.24 5.49 -24.57
CA VAL A 924 18.38 5.31 -23.37
C VAL A 924 16.88 5.35 -23.68
N ASP A 925 16.47 5.83 -24.86
CA ASP A 925 15.06 5.86 -25.29
C ASP A 925 14.58 4.49 -25.79
N ASN A 926 15.53 3.67 -26.28
CA ASN A 926 15.31 2.27 -26.64
C ASN A 926 15.27 1.34 -25.42
N ASN A 927 15.47 1.90 -24.21
CA ASN A 927 15.22 1.22 -22.95
C ASN A 927 13.78 0.68 -22.92
N ASP A 928 13.62 -0.48 -22.29
CA ASP A 928 12.43 -1.31 -22.41
C ASP A 928 11.17 -0.65 -21.79
N PHE A 929 11.21 0.60 -21.31
CA PHE A 929 10.04 1.34 -20.79
C PHE A 929 8.86 1.43 -21.77
N ARG A 930 9.11 1.64 -23.08
CA ARG A 930 8.06 1.59 -24.13
C ARG A 930 7.53 0.17 -24.38
N ARG A 931 8.24 -0.87 -23.93
CA ARG A 931 7.89 -2.29 -24.08
C ARG A 931 7.38 -2.93 -22.80
N GLU A 932 7.78 -2.54 -21.60
CA GLU A 932 7.17 -2.97 -20.34
C GLU A 932 5.77 -2.37 -20.18
N SER A 933 5.58 -1.10 -20.54
CA SER A 933 4.25 -0.47 -20.60
C SER A 933 3.32 -1.18 -21.60
N LYS A 934 3.82 -1.60 -22.77
CA LYS A 934 3.04 -2.36 -23.76
C LYS A 934 2.91 -3.87 -23.45
N ARG A 935 3.92 -4.53 -22.88
CA ARG A 935 3.92 -5.97 -22.56
C ARG A 935 3.22 -6.28 -21.24
N ARG A 936 3.21 -5.39 -20.24
CA ARG A 936 2.39 -5.56 -19.02
C ARG A 936 0.93 -5.11 -19.19
N GLY A 937 0.54 -4.71 -20.41
CA GLY A 937 -0.85 -4.69 -20.85
C GLY A 937 -1.44 -6.09 -21.15
N GLY A 938 -0.66 -7.17 -21.01
CA GLY A 938 -1.16 -8.55 -21.13
C GLY A 938 -0.23 -9.59 -20.51
N ARG A 939 -0.77 -10.40 -19.58
CA ARG A 939 -0.09 -11.41 -18.72
C ARG A 939 0.87 -10.86 -17.65
N LEU A 940 0.48 -11.03 -16.39
CA LEU A 940 1.46 -11.23 -15.31
C LEU A 940 2.25 -12.52 -15.60
N SER A 941 3.57 -12.42 -15.68
CA SER A 941 4.44 -13.59 -15.71
C SER A 941 4.56 -14.18 -14.30
N THR A 942 4.00 -15.38 -14.11
CA THR A 942 4.33 -16.23 -12.96
C THR A 942 5.83 -16.43 -12.86
N VAL A 943 6.39 -16.25 -11.66
CA VAL A 943 7.77 -16.64 -11.36
C VAL A 943 7.89 -18.16 -11.51
N ARG A 944 8.48 -18.61 -12.63
CA ARG A 944 8.95 -20.00 -12.74
C ARG A 944 10.26 -20.11 -11.99
N VAL A 945 10.25 -20.83 -10.88
CA VAL A 945 11.47 -21.36 -10.25
C VAL A 945 12.13 -22.33 -11.24
N GLN A 946 13.05 -21.82 -12.06
CA GLN A 946 13.90 -22.66 -12.89
C GLN A 946 15.02 -23.25 -12.04
N GLY A 947 14.78 -24.44 -11.48
CA GLY A 947 15.85 -25.29 -10.99
C GLY A 947 16.78 -25.66 -12.14
N ARG A 948 17.91 -24.95 -12.29
CA ARG A 948 18.95 -25.32 -13.26
C ARG A 948 19.71 -26.54 -12.77
N CYS A 949 19.26 -27.71 -13.21
CA CYS A 949 20.07 -28.92 -13.16
C CYS A 949 21.31 -28.74 -14.06
N CYS A 950 22.48 -28.59 -13.45
CA CYS A 950 23.74 -28.48 -14.18
C CYS A 950 24.07 -29.79 -14.94
N LYS A 951 23.90 -29.81 -16.26
CA LYS A 951 24.49 -30.81 -17.16
C LYS A 951 25.40 -30.14 -18.18
N GLY A 952 26.67 -30.02 -17.84
CA GLY A 952 27.76 -29.65 -18.76
C GLY A 952 28.59 -30.88 -19.12
N ASN A 953 28.55 -31.29 -20.38
CA ASN A 953 29.24 -32.50 -20.86
C ASN A 953 30.77 -32.37 -20.81
N LYS A 954 31.46 -33.39 -20.28
CA LYS A 954 32.81 -33.79 -20.74
C LYS A 954 32.80 -35.25 -21.17
N LYS A 955 33.44 -35.52 -22.32
CA LYS A 955 33.53 -36.86 -22.94
C LYS A 955 34.53 -37.74 -22.16
N ILE A 956 34.10 -38.97 -21.81
CA ILE A 956 34.67 -40.27 -22.25
C ILE A 956 36.23 -40.27 -22.40
N LYS A 957 37.03 -41.09 -21.70
CA LYS A 957 37.03 -42.58 -21.55
C LYS A 957 37.77 -43.00 -20.21
N PRO A 958 38.09 -44.28 -19.89
CA PRO A 958 37.93 -44.80 -18.53
C PRO A 958 39.26 -45.14 -17.82
N ASP A 959 39.23 -45.44 -16.51
CA ASP A 959 39.72 -46.74 -16.02
C ASP A 959 39.43 -47.02 -14.53
N VAL A 960 39.29 -48.32 -14.23
CA VAL A 960 39.65 -49.06 -12.99
C VAL A 960 39.45 -48.40 -11.61
N GLY A 961 38.73 -49.10 -10.69
CA GLY A 961 39.10 -49.04 -9.26
C GLY A 961 38.04 -49.20 -8.16
N ARG A 962 37.45 -50.40 -8.04
CA ARG A 962 37.14 -51.14 -6.77
C ARG A 962 37.14 -50.44 -5.38
N LYS A 963 36.12 -50.85 -4.59
CA LYS A 963 36.07 -51.16 -3.13
C LYS A 963 35.66 -50.10 -2.09
N ASP A 964 34.47 -50.33 -1.50
CA ASP A 964 34.21 -50.72 -0.08
C ASP A 964 35.13 -50.15 1.03
N HIS A 965 34.65 -49.56 2.14
CA HIS A 965 33.81 -50.20 3.18
C HIS A 965 33.21 -49.22 4.24
N PHE A 966 32.22 -49.74 4.98
CA PHE A 966 31.59 -49.38 6.28
C PHE A 966 32.57 -48.83 7.37
N TYR A 967 32.17 -48.13 8.46
CA TYR A 967 31.14 -48.33 9.52
C TYR A 967 30.71 -46.94 10.09
N GLN A 968 29.54 -46.63 10.67
CA GLN A 968 28.54 -47.29 11.55
C GLN A 968 28.86 -47.28 13.07
N ILE A 969 28.11 -46.49 13.86
CA ILE A 969 27.87 -46.60 15.32
C ILE A 969 26.42 -46.09 15.63
N PRO A 970 25.80 -46.31 16.82
CA PRO A 970 24.73 -47.31 16.91
C PRO A 970 23.35 -46.79 17.39
N LYS A 971 22.33 -47.64 17.28
CA LYS A 971 21.08 -47.55 18.05
C LYS A 971 21.20 -48.38 19.33
N ASP A 972 20.32 -48.10 20.30
CA ASP A 972 19.47 -49.04 21.06
C ASP A 972 18.85 -48.31 22.29
N ASN A 973 17.63 -48.58 22.78
CA ASN A 973 16.65 -49.61 22.41
C ASN A 973 15.19 -49.25 22.83
N LEU A 974 14.22 -49.75 22.03
CA LEU A 974 12.85 -50.27 22.38
C LEU A 974 11.82 -49.35 23.11
N GLY A 975 10.51 -49.43 22.82
CA GLY A 975 9.76 -50.23 21.84
C GLY A 975 8.31 -49.69 21.65
N SER A 976 7.72 -49.79 20.45
CA SER A 976 6.70 -50.79 20.06
C SER A 976 5.27 -50.47 20.55
N ASN A 977 4.20 -50.40 19.75
CA ASN A 977 3.99 -50.68 18.32
C ASN A 977 2.86 -49.78 17.76
N ASP A 978 2.93 -49.41 16.48
CA ASP A 978 1.92 -49.86 15.50
C ASP A 978 2.41 -49.67 14.06
N HIS A 979 2.03 -50.60 13.18
CA HIS A 979 2.50 -50.65 11.80
C HIS A 979 1.49 -50.04 10.83
N THR A 980 1.93 -49.15 9.94
CA THR A 980 1.25 -48.94 8.65
C THR A 980 2.27 -48.90 7.52
N THR A 981 2.16 -49.86 6.61
CA THR A 981 3.00 -49.99 5.42
C THR A 981 2.51 -49.09 4.31
N ILE A 982 3.37 -48.22 3.76
CA ILE A 982 3.10 -47.52 2.51
C ILE A 982 3.94 -48.15 1.39
N MET A 983 3.26 -48.71 0.39
CA MET A 983 3.89 -49.29 -0.79
C MET A 983 4.33 -48.19 -1.77
N VAL A 984 5.59 -48.24 -2.19
CA VAL A 984 6.06 -47.50 -3.38
C VAL A 984 5.91 -48.42 -4.58
N HIS A 985 5.02 -48.08 -5.52
CA HIS A 985 4.84 -48.81 -6.77
C HIS A 985 5.58 -48.11 -7.91
N LEU A 986 6.63 -48.75 -8.41
CA LEU A 986 7.26 -48.42 -9.68
C LEU A 986 6.51 -49.17 -10.80
N ARG A 987 6.14 -48.47 -11.88
CA ARG A 987 5.88 -49.10 -13.18
C ARG A 987 6.61 -48.35 -14.28
N THR A 988 7.35 -49.12 -15.06
CA THR A 988 8.00 -48.73 -16.31
C THR A 988 7.31 -49.44 -17.46
N GLU A 989 7.03 -48.73 -18.56
CA GLU A 989 7.41 -49.06 -19.94
C GLU A 989 6.65 -48.16 -20.94
N GLY A 990 7.23 -47.97 -22.14
CA GLY A 990 6.72 -47.07 -23.19
C GLY A 990 5.79 -47.78 -24.19
N PRO A 991 5.77 -47.42 -25.50
CA PRO A 991 6.65 -46.51 -26.23
C PRO A 991 5.92 -45.41 -27.04
N LEU A 992 6.66 -44.41 -27.55
CA LEU A 992 6.58 -43.98 -28.97
C LEU A 992 7.65 -42.91 -29.36
N SER A 993 8.54 -43.33 -30.26
CA SER A 993 9.24 -42.55 -31.31
C SER A 993 9.78 -41.13 -31.03
N ILE A 994 11.11 -41.03 -30.95
CA ILE A 994 11.91 -39.84 -31.31
C ILE A 994 12.57 -40.09 -32.67
N VAL A 995 12.53 -39.12 -33.60
CA VAL A 995 13.63 -38.87 -34.56
C VAL A 995 13.85 -37.36 -34.66
N CYS A 996 15.11 -36.94 -34.69
CA CYS A 996 15.58 -35.56 -34.47
C CYS A 996 16.00 -34.81 -35.75
N PHE A 997 16.55 -33.61 -35.51
CA PHE A 997 17.54 -32.79 -36.24
C PHE A 997 16.94 -31.47 -36.76
N GLY A 998 17.40 -30.27 -36.41
CA GLY A 998 18.56 -29.84 -35.59
C GLY A 998 19.71 -29.36 -36.46
N ASN A 999 20.08 -28.07 -36.37
CA ASN A 999 21.45 -27.58 -36.58
C ASN A 999 21.65 -26.10 -36.23
N SER A 1000 22.87 -25.80 -35.78
CA SER A 1000 23.47 -24.47 -35.71
C SER A 1000 24.40 -24.25 -36.92
N LEU A 1001 24.52 -23.03 -37.44
CA LEU A 1001 25.80 -22.30 -37.67
C LEU A 1001 25.63 -21.07 -38.58
N ARG A 1002 26.59 -20.15 -38.46
CA ARG A 1002 26.75 -18.94 -39.30
C ARG A 1002 27.09 -19.30 -40.75
N ARG A 1003 26.74 -18.43 -41.71
CA ARG A 1003 27.71 -17.94 -42.71
C ARG A 1003 27.27 -16.67 -43.45
N GLU A 1004 28.25 -16.02 -44.06
CA GLU A 1004 28.13 -14.76 -44.79
C GLU A 1004 27.63 -14.93 -46.24
N ASP A 1005 27.11 -13.81 -46.77
CA ASP A 1005 27.36 -13.24 -48.10
C ASP A 1005 27.11 -13.96 -49.45
N THR A 1006 26.87 -13.07 -50.43
CA THR A 1006 27.04 -13.18 -51.90
C THR A 1006 25.97 -13.84 -52.79
N LEU A 1007 25.28 -12.94 -53.50
CA LEU A 1007 25.15 -12.86 -54.98
C LEU A 1007 24.13 -13.74 -55.77
N ARG A 1008 23.29 -12.97 -56.48
CA ARG A 1008 22.92 -13.06 -57.92
C ARG A 1008 21.68 -13.86 -58.37
N ARG A 1009 20.80 -13.07 -59.01
CA ARG A 1009 20.12 -13.27 -60.32
C ARG A 1009 19.06 -14.37 -60.43
N GLY A 1010 17.91 -13.98 -60.99
CA GLY A 1010 16.98 -14.92 -61.64
C GLY A 1010 15.61 -14.31 -61.93
N PHE A 1011 15.50 -13.56 -63.02
CA PHE A 1011 14.19 -13.24 -63.64
C PHE A 1011 13.42 -14.54 -63.93
N PHE A 1012 12.09 -14.54 -63.81
CA PHE A 1012 11.23 -14.58 -65.01
C PHE A 1012 9.80 -14.08 -64.73
N ASP A 1013 9.14 -13.72 -65.82
CA ASP A 1013 7.88 -12.98 -65.96
C ASP A 1013 6.71 -13.91 -66.37
N SER A 1014 5.56 -13.33 -66.73
CA SER A 1014 4.37 -13.87 -67.45
C SER A 1014 3.12 -14.31 -66.66
N SER A 1015 2.29 -13.31 -66.32
CA SER A 1015 0.96 -13.02 -66.92
C SER A 1015 -0.02 -14.13 -67.38
N ILE A 1016 -1.34 -13.91 -67.16
CA ILE A 1016 -2.44 -13.76 -68.18
C ILE A 1016 -3.87 -14.03 -67.58
N ASN A 1017 -4.74 -13.00 -67.67
CA ASN A 1017 -6.20 -12.96 -68.00
C ASN A 1017 -7.23 -13.84 -67.22
N GLU A 1018 -8.57 -13.69 -67.24
CA GLU A 1018 -9.65 -12.82 -67.81
C GLU A 1018 -10.95 -13.16 -67.00
N GLU A 1019 -12.09 -12.44 -66.94
CA GLU A 1019 -12.50 -11.04 -67.20
C GLU A 1019 -13.83 -10.75 -66.43
N LEU A 1020 -14.26 -9.48 -66.34
CA LEU A 1020 -15.64 -8.94 -66.49
C LEU A 1020 -15.80 -7.61 -65.74
N GLY A 1021 -16.06 -6.54 -66.49
CA GLY A 1021 -16.41 -5.22 -65.95
C GLY A 1021 -17.80 -4.74 -66.38
N ILE A 1022 -18.14 -3.49 -66.03
CA ILE A 1022 -18.73 -2.46 -66.93
C ILE A 1022 -18.83 -1.12 -66.17
N ASP A 1023 -18.06 -0.15 -66.66
CA ASP A 1023 -18.41 1.25 -67.02
C ASP A 1023 -19.51 2.00 -66.20
N GLY A 1024 -19.32 3.26 -65.75
CA GLY A 1024 -18.13 4.12 -65.76
C GLY A 1024 -18.45 5.63 -65.82
N ARG A 1025 -17.37 6.44 -65.84
CA ARG A 1025 -17.24 7.78 -66.46
C ARG A 1025 -17.91 9.03 -65.79
N ASN A 1026 -17.30 10.23 -65.78
CA ASN A 1026 -15.88 10.64 -65.99
C ASN A 1026 -15.63 12.16 -65.74
N LEU A 1027 -14.34 12.55 -65.63
CA LEU A 1027 -13.72 13.86 -66.00
C LEU A 1027 -14.08 15.15 -65.21
N GLU A 1028 -13.24 16.20 -65.19
CA GLU A 1028 -11.78 16.31 -65.03
C GLU A 1028 -11.38 17.78 -64.72
N THR A 1029 -10.24 17.95 -64.04
CA THR A 1029 -9.30 19.09 -63.94
C THR A 1029 -9.55 20.44 -64.67
N ASP A 1030 -9.16 21.56 -64.03
CA ASP A 1030 -8.06 22.40 -64.57
C ASP A 1030 -7.36 23.33 -63.53
N GLN A 1031 -6.17 23.84 -63.86
CA GLN A 1031 -5.38 24.84 -63.10
C GLN A 1031 -4.99 26.04 -64.00
N SER A 1032 -5.11 27.30 -63.54
CA SER A 1032 -4.11 28.34 -63.85
C SER A 1032 -4.26 29.69 -63.13
N GLN A 1033 -3.09 30.27 -62.83
CA GLN A 1033 -2.69 31.60 -62.33
C GLN A 1033 -3.29 32.84 -63.04
N GLY A 1034 -3.21 34.05 -62.42
CA GLY A 1034 -3.28 35.32 -63.22
C GLY A 1034 -3.60 36.70 -62.58
N LYS A 1035 -2.75 37.20 -61.66
CA LYS A 1035 -2.35 38.62 -61.35
C LYS A 1035 -3.10 39.93 -61.80
N ASP A 1036 -2.98 40.92 -60.89
CA ASP A 1036 -2.84 42.41 -61.03
C ASP A 1036 -4.05 43.25 -61.58
N GLN A 1037 -4.46 44.43 -61.05
CA GLN A 1037 -3.67 45.60 -60.61
C GLN A 1037 -4.49 46.66 -59.77
N ILE A 1038 -3.84 47.76 -59.36
CA ILE A 1038 -4.26 48.83 -58.40
C ILE A 1038 -4.85 50.09 -59.14
N PRO A 1039 -5.40 51.16 -58.50
CA PRO A 1039 -4.69 52.19 -57.66
C PRO A 1039 -5.48 52.61 -56.37
N ASP A 1040 -5.07 53.51 -55.46
CA ASP A 1040 -3.99 54.52 -55.49
C ASP A 1040 -3.35 54.84 -54.11
N ARG A 1041 -2.35 55.73 -54.11
CA ARG A 1041 -1.37 56.03 -53.04
C ARG A 1041 -1.76 57.24 -52.16
N HIS A 1042 -1.20 57.35 -50.95
CA HIS A 1042 -0.02 58.21 -50.68
C HIS A 1042 0.48 58.20 -49.22
N GLU A 1043 1.76 58.57 -49.06
CA GLU A 1043 2.57 58.53 -47.84
C GLU A 1043 2.60 59.88 -47.08
N ALA A 1044 3.39 59.88 -45.99
CA ALA A 1044 4.05 61.01 -45.33
C ALA A 1044 3.36 61.65 -44.09
N SER A 1045 4.05 61.47 -42.95
CA SER A 1045 4.05 62.42 -41.82
C SER A 1045 5.17 63.45 -42.08
N PRO A 1046 5.02 64.74 -41.71
CA PRO A 1046 5.54 65.15 -40.41
C PRO A 1046 4.79 66.31 -39.69
N ILE A 1047 4.89 66.30 -38.35
CA ILE A 1047 5.28 67.40 -37.42
C ILE A 1047 4.73 68.85 -37.59
N GLU A 1048 4.31 69.42 -36.44
CA GLU A 1048 4.27 70.85 -36.02
C GLU A 1048 3.04 71.77 -36.20
N GLY A 1049 2.88 72.69 -35.23
CA GLY A 1049 2.11 73.95 -35.28
C GLY A 1049 0.60 73.82 -35.03
N ALA A 1050 0.01 74.03 -33.84
CA ALA A 1050 0.07 75.17 -32.90
C ALA A 1050 -0.35 76.51 -33.53
N ILE A 1051 -1.19 77.30 -32.84
CA ILE A 1051 -1.03 78.77 -32.59
C ILE A 1051 -2.26 79.38 -31.84
N GLU A 1052 -1.95 80.43 -31.05
CA GLU A 1052 -2.84 81.46 -30.46
C GLU A 1052 -3.85 81.07 -29.32
N GLU A 1053 -3.98 81.82 -28.22
CA GLU A 1053 -3.37 83.12 -27.85
C GLU A 1053 -3.41 83.40 -26.32
N ASN A 1054 -2.26 83.69 -25.66
CA ASN A 1054 -2.00 85.00 -25.00
C ASN A 1054 -0.75 85.09 -24.07
N SER A 1055 0.03 86.15 -24.32
CA SER A 1055 0.80 87.03 -23.39
C SER A 1055 1.78 86.49 -22.31
N LYS A 1056 3.09 86.58 -22.66
CA LYS A 1056 4.16 87.42 -22.04
C LYS A 1056 4.54 87.35 -20.53
N VAL A 1057 5.72 86.75 -20.28
CA VAL A 1057 6.96 87.31 -19.63
C VAL A 1057 7.01 87.50 -18.06
N PRO A 1058 8.18 87.26 -17.39
CA PRO A 1058 8.33 87.01 -15.92
C PRO A 1058 8.91 88.26 -15.17
N PRO A 1059 9.44 88.25 -13.90
CA PRO A 1059 9.86 87.16 -12.98
C PRO A 1059 9.56 87.36 -11.46
N GLN A 1060 10.35 86.68 -10.59
CA GLN A 1060 10.56 86.84 -9.12
C GLN A 1060 9.91 85.82 -8.15
N SER A 1061 10.61 85.66 -7.01
CA SER A 1061 10.25 85.01 -5.73
C SER A 1061 9.32 85.96 -4.90
N PRO A 1062 9.20 85.97 -3.53
CA PRO A 1062 9.79 85.15 -2.45
C PRO A 1062 8.83 84.82 -1.25
N LYS A 1063 9.43 84.38 -0.11
CA LYS A 1063 9.14 84.71 1.32
C LYS A 1063 8.88 83.50 2.25
N GLU A 1064 9.59 83.29 3.38
CA GLU A 1064 10.03 84.16 4.52
C GLU A 1064 8.89 84.44 5.54
N THR A 1065 9.05 84.50 6.88
CA THR A 1065 10.23 84.39 7.79
C THR A 1065 9.83 84.18 9.28
N ASP A 1066 10.59 83.35 10.00
CA ASP A 1066 11.34 83.59 11.27
C ASP A 1066 10.72 84.15 12.60
N GLN A 1067 11.43 83.83 13.71
CA GLN A 1067 11.44 84.35 15.10
C GLN A 1067 10.41 83.76 16.12
N SER A 1068 10.78 83.30 17.33
CA SER A 1068 11.74 83.91 18.28
C SER A 1068 12.13 83.07 19.54
N LYS A 1069 13.34 83.34 20.08
CA LYS A 1069 13.80 83.33 21.51
C LYS A 1069 14.06 82.04 22.33
N GLY A 1070 15.34 81.81 22.66
CA GLY A 1070 15.86 82.18 24.01
C GLY A 1070 16.79 81.22 24.81
N LYS A 1071 18.09 81.60 24.97
CA LYS A 1071 19.00 81.42 26.14
C LYS A 1071 19.37 79.96 26.62
N GLU A 1072 20.50 79.65 27.28
CA GLU A 1072 21.82 80.29 27.53
C GLU A 1072 22.87 79.24 28.04
N HIS A 1073 24.16 79.59 27.95
CA HIS A 1073 25.32 79.15 28.76
C HIS A 1073 25.86 77.69 28.85
N ILE A 1074 27.09 77.56 28.33
CA ILE A 1074 28.32 77.13 29.04
C ILE A 1074 28.86 78.38 29.81
N PRO A 1075 29.70 78.33 30.90
CA PRO A 1075 30.35 77.22 31.63
C PRO A 1075 30.07 77.20 33.17
N ASN A 1076 30.61 76.23 33.94
CA ASN A 1076 31.83 76.43 34.77
C ASN A 1076 32.20 75.27 35.74
N GLN A 1077 33.45 74.81 35.59
CA GLN A 1077 34.49 74.71 36.64
C GLN A 1077 34.50 73.67 37.78
N HIS A 1078 35.77 73.32 38.07
CA HIS A 1078 36.40 72.85 39.30
C HIS A 1078 36.15 71.40 39.78
N GLU A 1079 37.19 70.59 39.58
CA GLU A 1079 38.04 70.05 40.65
C GLU A 1079 37.33 69.64 41.96
N THR A 1080 37.46 68.37 42.35
CA THR A 1080 38.61 67.96 43.17
C THR A 1080 38.69 66.44 43.33
N GLU A 1081 39.92 65.93 43.31
CA GLU A 1081 40.49 64.98 44.28
C GLU A 1081 39.63 63.81 44.78
N SER A 1082 39.99 62.62 44.30
CA SER A 1082 40.75 61.58 45.05
C SER A 1082 40.60 61.43 46.57
N LEU A 1083 41.05 60.25 47.01
CA LEU A 1083 41.32 59.79 48.39
C LEU A 1083 40.13 59.02 49.00
N GLU A 1084 40.23 57.69 49.13
CA GLU A 1084 41.17 56.88 49.93
C GLU A 1084 40.63 56.64 51.35
N ARG A 1085 41.05 55.49 51.93
CA ARG A 1085 41.03 55.16 53.37
C ARG A 1085 39.65 54.90 53.97
N GLU A 1086 39.50 54.00 54.95
CA GLU A 1086 40.42 53.10 55.69
C GLU A 1086 39.48 52.03 56.36
N TYR A 1087 39.90 50.91 56.95
CA TYR A 1087 41.19 50.49 57.52
C TYR A 1087 41.22 48.94 57.62
N GLU A 1088 42.43 48.35 57.61
CA GLU A 1088 42.81 47.05 58.27
C GLU A 1088 42.14 45.72 57.80
N ASP A 1089 42.84 44.57 57.72
CA ASP A 1089 44.25 44.26 57.99
C ASP A 1089 44.79 43.04 57.19
N ARG A 1090 46.09 42.77 57.34
CA ARG A 1090 46.96 41.66 56.87
C ARG A 1090 46.60 40.27 57.49
N PRO A 1091 47.31 39.12 57.23
CA PRO A 1091 48.57 38.91 56.48
C PRO A 1091 48.72 37.69 55.52
N GLU A 1092 49.63 37.86 54.53
CA GLU A 1092 50.79 36.99 54.13
C GLU A 1092 50.76 35.63 53.35
N GLN A 1093 51.61 35.62 52.30
CA GLN A 1093 52.52 34.55 51.77
C GLN A 1093 51.94 33.28 51.05
N THR A 1094 52.53 32.69 49.98
CA THR A 1094 53.72 33.02 49.12
C THR A 1094 53.70 32.34 47.71
N ASN A 1095 54.36 32.99 46.72
CA ASN A 1095 55.19 32.47 45.60
C ASN A 1095 54.65 31.60 44.41
N HIS A 1096 54.56 32.27 43.23
CA HIS A 1096 55.33 32.06 41.95
C HIS A 1096 55.31 30.71 41.13
N PRO A 1097 55.59 30.72 39.78
CA PRO A 1097 55.08 31.61 38.70
C PRO A 1097 54.94 30.97 37.26
N LEU A 1098 54.61 31.81 36.25
CA LEU A 1098 54.82 31.67 34.77
C LEU A 1098 53.89 30.72 33.95
N ASN A 1099 53.50 30.99 32.69
CA ASN A 1099 53.28 32.25 31.92
C ASN A 1099 52.50 31.95 30.60
N ILE A 1100 51.60 32.86 30.19
CA ILE A 1100 51.49 33.55 28.87
C ILE A 1100 51.92 32.75 27.58
N GLU A 1101 51.20 32.66 26.45
CA GLU A 1101 50.37 33.67 25.74
C GLU A 1101 49.30 33.08 24.77
N SER A 1102 48.52 33.96 24.14
CA SER A 1102 47.49 33.70 23.11
C SER A 1102 47.98 33.95 21.66
N ARG A 1103 47.34 33.36 20.62
CA ARG A 1103 46.72 34.07 19.45
C ARG A 1103 46.47 33.25 18.16
N THR A 1104 45.29 33.48 17.58
CA THR A 1104 44.92 33.66 16.15
C THR A 1104 45.30 32.66 15.03
N CYS A 1105 44.26 32.24 14.29
CA CYS A 1105 44.00 32.52 12.85
C CYS A 1105 45.06 32.20 11.78
N GLY A 1106 44.63 31.58 10.67
CA GLY A 1106 45.37 31.67 9.40
C GLY A 1106 45.15 30.54 8.40
N TYR A 1107 44.43 30.86 7.32
CA TYR A 1107 44.83 30.66 5.90
C TYR A 1107 46.36 30.37 5.69
N ASP A 1108 46.84 29.68 4.65
CA ASP A 1108 46.39 29.76 3.26
C ASP A 1108 46.99 28.68 2.32
N LEU A 1109 46.33 28.50 1.17
CA LEU A 1109 46.85 28.21 -0.18
C LEU A 1109 48.11 27.32 -0.47
N ASN A 1110 47.86 26.42 -1.43
CA ASN A 1110 48.59 26.23 -2.71
C ASN A 1110 49.79 25.27 -2.90
N ASN A 1111 49.66 24.58 -4.05
CA ASN A 1111 50.67 24.26 -5.07
C ASN A 1111 51.66 23.07 -4.90
N ARG A 1112 51.48 22.12 -5.83
CA ARG A 1112 52.49 21.53 -6.73
C ARG A 1112 53.70 20.79 -6.14
N GLY A 1113 53.88 19.55 -6.61
CA GLY A 1113 55.20 18.91 -6.67
C GLY A 1113 55.13 17.48 -7.17
N MET A 1114 55.62 17.21 -8.38
CA MET A 1114 55.81 15.83 -8.89
C MET A 1114 56.93 15.12 -8.12
N GLY A 1115 56.93 13.78 -8.09
CA GLY A 1115 58.18 13.05 -7.79
C GLY A 1115 58.06 11.59 -7.33
N GLU A 1116 57.83 10.66 -8.26
CA GLU A 1116 58.47 9.33 -8.17
C GLU A 1116 60.02 9.48 -8.23
N PRO A 1117 60.87 8.52 -7.78
CA PRO A 1117 60.65 7.07 -7.96
C PRO A 1117 61.17 6.08 -6.89
N ALA A 1118 60.67 4.85 -7.06
CA ALA A 1118 61.03 3.56 -6.45
C ALA A 1118 62.53 3.16 -6.40
N LYS A 1119 62.88 2.20 -5.50
CA LYS A 1119 63.22 0.79 -5.90
C LYS A 1119 63.61 -0.20 -4.76
N ARG A 1120 63.23 -1.48 -4.99
CA ARG A 1120 63.90 -2.76 -4.61
C ARG A 1120 63.85 -3.29 -3.15
N ASN A 1121 62.91 -4.23 -2.88
CA ASN A 1121 63.09 -5.73 -2.83
C ASN A 1121 64.52 -6.30 -2.55
N PRO A 1122 64.72 -7.54 -1.99
CA PRO A 1122 63.75 -8.58 -1.58
C PRO A 1122 64.14 -9.55 -0.37
N ARG A 1123 63.33 -10.62 -0.17
CA ARG A 1123 63.68 -12.03 0.23
C ARG A 1123 63.78 -12.54 1.71
N SER A 1124 62.71 -13.27 2.13
CA SER A 1124 62.63 -14.75 2.35
C SER A 1124 63.06 -15.50 3.66
N ARG A 1125 62.16 -16.42 4.07
CA ARG A 1125 62.30 -17.73 4.80
C ARG A 1125 62.51 -17.79 6.33
N GLY A 1126 61.71 -18.63 7.02
CA GLY A 1126 61.95 -19.09 8.40
C GLY A 1126 60.82 -19.90 9.08
N THR A 1127 60.86 -21.24 8.99
CA THR A 1127 60.06 -22.30 9.69
C THR A 1127 60.23 -22.34 11.24
N LEU A 1128 59.48 -23.05 12.14
CA LEU A 1128 58.94 -24.44 12.23
C LEU A 1128 57.89 -24.60 13.40
N LYS A 1129 57.06 -25.70 13.38
CA LYS A 1129 56.49 -26.56 14.50
C LYS A 1129 55.81 -25.91 15.75
N GLY A 1130 54.81 -26.50 16.44
CA GLY A 1130 53.99 -27.72 16.24
C GLY A 1130 53.42 -28.33 17.56
N LEU A 1131 52.20 -28.90 17.51
CA LEU A 1131 51.55 -29.83 18.49
C LEU A 1131 50.96 -29.26 19.83
N PRO A 1132 49.96 -29.95 20.48
CA PRO A 1132 48.71 -29.28 20.93
C PRO A 1132 48.15 -29.70 22.33
N ILE A 1133 46.81 -29.64 22.52
CA ILE A 1133 45.97 -30.11 23.68
C ILE A 1133 45.91 -29.04 24.81
N VAL A 1134 44.78 -28.63 25.42
CA VAL A 1134 43.73 -29.36 26.20
C VAL A 1134 42.34 -28.68 26.09
N SER A 1135 41.26 -29.45 26.25
CA SER A 1135 39.88 -29.00 26.46
C SER A 1135 39.31 -29.37 27.84
N VAL A 1136 38.67 -28.44 28.56
CA VAL A 1136 37.71 -28.68 29.68
C VAL A 1136 36.72 -27.50 29.66
N LYS A 1137 35.39 -27.59 29.42
CA LYS A 1137 34.25 -28.28 30.06
C LYS A 1137 33.73 -27.66 31.39
N GLU A 1138 32.48 -27.20 31.35
CA GLU A 1138 31.45 -27.14 32.41
C GLU A 1138 31.81 -26.67 33.84
N ALA A 1139 31.18 -25.55 34.28
CA ALA A 1139 30.87 -25.27 35.69
C ALA A 1139 29.69 -24.27 35.84
N ASP A 1140 28.48 -24.83 35.93
CA ASP A 1140 27.42 -24.57 36.92
C ASP A 1140 27.17 -23.21 37.64
N LEU A 1141 25.86 -22.97 37.76
CA LEU A 1141 25.10 -22.41 38.90
C LEU A 1141 25.08 -20.90 39.26
N LEU A 1142 23.87 -20.34 39.07
CA LEU A 1142 22.99 -19.74 40.10
C LEU A 1142 23.53 -18.70 41.11
N ARG A 1143 22.89 -17.50 41.04
CA ARG A 1143 22.62 -16.46 42.07
C ARG A 1143 23.10 -15.08 41.59
N SER A 1144 22.48 -13.95 41.93
CA SER A 1144 21.10 -13.66 42.41
C SER A 1144 20.90 -12.14 42.55
N LYS A 1145 19.67 -11.65 42.34
CA LYS A 1145 19.11 -10.37 42.85
C LYS A 1145 19.66 -9.03 42.31
N THR A 1146 18.70 -8.16 41.93
CA THR A 1146 18.73 -6.67 41.94
C THR A 1146 19.93 -5.99 41.30
N LEU A 1147 19.76 -5.27 40.19
CA LEU A 1147 18.82 -4.16 40.01
C LEU A 1147 18.05 -4.20 38.68
#